data_AF-A0A085MAU8-F1
#
_entry.id   AF-A0A085MAU8-F1
#
_cell.length_a   1.000
_cell.length_b   1.000
_cell.length_c   1.000
_cell.angle_alpha   90.00
_cell.angle_beta   90.00
_cell.angle_gamma   90.00
#
_symmetry.space_group_name_H-M   'P 1'
#
loop_
_entity.id
_entity.type
_entity.pdbx_description
1 polymer ?
#
loop_
_entity_poly.entity_id
_entity_poly.type
_entity_poly.pdbx_seq_one_letter_code
_entity_poly.pdbx_strand_id
1 'polypeptide(L)'
;MNRLLAVGSTSILRLPDTVALRGGLFFDQIRHSRRTTSLPPWWIRPYHGYLAENLSPESVSFLQDAGLELYMDKARMARVDESSFVPQQWKPRSVRCGLVCRKLGTLPQYTRDGTRVLCTLVQVLDNHVISYTDPETWYKNSSVGKKEGLKRLGRITIGADSADPQLFTAAYRGLFLKAGVLPKRKLASFAVTPNAAIAPGTRLYANHFTIGQYVDIWGHTIDHGFQGVMVRWGFKGMPKTHGVTKTHRRPGAIGTTGDACVKPGKKMPGHMGNEWRVIRGLQVARINVKEQVIYLRGTGVPGAINSLLYVKDSGIIPKRVQNPQFPTYYPNKDGEHKELDEEQFVDDLFNFSDPTIEFPKEEETSVAVKKHQSNVKKQAKVKKYNNGFNAIRFALSFTGDKLGDVSCLVVGEKCQTVAESLCKTKGVQNVLLTEHEALRGFLPELVSSLVLLCHKQMHFDALVAAATSFGKSIMPRVAAKLDVGCASEVLEIKTPEVFVRPIYAGNGIATLKLLDPVKVLTIRSTCFKPPPTEGGSAKILSGPKLENSSCCSEFIEQQMTKSERPQLTSAKVVISGGRGLKSGENFKLLYDLADRLGAAVGASRAAVDAGYCNNDMQVGQTGKIVAPDLYIAVGISGAIQHLAGMKDSKVIAAINKDPDAPIFQVADYGLVADLFEAVPEMISKLGK
;
A
#
# COMPACT_ATOMS: atom_id res chain seq x y z
N MET A 1 -28.43 12.34 23.82
CA MET A 1 -27.27 12.85 23.06
C MET A 1 -27.48 14.34 22.97
N ASN A 2 -26.59 15.11 23.58
CA ASN A 2 -26.73 16.55 23.70
C ASN A 2 -25.58 17.29 23.00
N ARG A 3 -24.47 16.61 22.63
CA ARG A 3 -23.30 17.27 22.00
C ARG A 3 -22.85 16.58 20.72
N LEU A 4 -22.93 17.30 19.59
CA LEU A 4 -22.54 16.85 18.26
C LEU A 4 -21.30 17.62 17.76
N LEU A 5 -20.31 16.93 17.17
CA LEU A 5 -19.21 17.56 16.43
C LEU A 5 -19.35 17.32 14.93
N ALA A 6 -19.55 18.40 14.16
CA ALA A 6 -19.53 18.39 12.70
C ALA A 6 -18.13 18.77 12.16
N VAL A 7 -17.57 17.95 11.27
CA VAL A 7 -16.24 18.16 10.69
C VAL A 7 -16.35 18.49 9.21
N GLY A 8 -15.77 19.62 8.77
CA GLY A 8 -15.85 20.09 7.39
C GLY A 8 -14.56 20.74 6.89
N SER A 9 -14.43 20.90 5.56
CA SER A 9 -13.27 21.53 4.91
C SER A 9 -13.63 22.81 4.17
N THR A 10 -12.69 23.77 4.18
CA THR A 10 -12.78 25.10 3.57
C THR A 10 -12.07 25.08 2.21
N SER A 11 -12.77 24.74 1.13
CA SER A 11 -12.09 24.54 -0.17
C SER A 11 -11.82 25.85 -0.91
N ILE A 12 -10.77 26.61 -0.57
CA ILE A 12 -10.10 27.56 -1.48
C ILE A 12 -8.64 27.72 -1.01
N LEU A 13 -7.63 27.52 -1.86
CA LEU A 13 -6.37 28.30 -1.84
C LEU A 13 -5.53 28.11 -3.12
N ARG A 14 -4.79 29.19 -3.45
CA ARG A 14 -4.01 29.45 -4.68
C ARG A 14 -2.61 28.83 -4.63
N LEU A 15 -2.06 28.58 -5.82
CA LEU A 15 -0.68 28.16 -6.12
C LEU A 15 0.36 29.28 -5.81
N PRO A 16 1.62 28.87 -5.57
CA PRO A 16 2.69 29.30 -6.46
C PRO A 16 3.51 28.12 -7.02
N ASP A 17 4.35 28.47 -8.00
CA ASP A 17 4.95 27.61 -9.02
C ASP A 17 6.05 26.63 -8.53
N THR A 18 6.30 25.67 -9.42
CA THR A 18 7.55 24.89 -9.66
C THR A 18 7.74 23.49 -9.09
N VAL A 19 8.28 22.67 -10.01
CA VAL A 19 8.99 21.38 -9.90
C VAL A 19 8.14 20.10 -9.94
N ALA A 20 8.16 19.51 -11.14
CA ALA A 20 7.70 18.15 -11.39
C ALA A 20 8.63 17.11 -10.78
N LEU A 21 8.08 16.17 -9.99
CA LEU A 21 8.69 14.86 -9.77
C LEU A 21 7.64 13.75 -9.86
N ARG A 22 7.93 12.76 -10.70
CA ARG A 22 7.19 11.51 -10.84
C ARG A 22 7.37 10.68 -9.56
N GLY A 23 6.29 10.35 -8.88
CA GLY A 23 6.30 9.39 -7.77
C GLY A 23 5.01 8.57 -7.75
N GLY A 24 5.13 7.27 -8.05
CA GLY A 24 4.01 6.34 -7.92
C GLY A 24 3.65 6.09 -6.46
N LEU A 25 2.35 5.96 -6.18
CA LEU A 25 1.83 5.53 -4.88
C LEU A 25 2.27 4.09 -4.58
N PHE A 26 3.06 3.90 -3.51
CA PHE A 26 3.33 2.59 -2.93
C PHE A 26 2.31 2.29 -1.83
N PHE A 27 1.58 1.19 -1.95
CA PHE A 27 0.76 0.62 -0.88
C PHE A 27 1.54 -0.56 -0.28
N ASP A 28 1.90 -0.48 1.00
CA ASP A 28 2.34 -1.66 1.75
C ASP A 28 1.12 -2.41 2.28
N GLN A 29 0.87 -3.58 1.69
CA GLN A 29 -0.19 -4.49 2.11
C GLN A 29 0.45 -5.69 2.83
N ILE A 30 0.18 -5.84 4.13
CA ILE A 30 0.51 -7.07 4.84
C ILE A 30 -0.51 -8.14 4.43
N ARG A 31 -0.05 -9.14 3.67
CA ARG A 31 -0.87 -10.28 3.24
C ARG A 31 -0.53 -11.48 4.11
N HIS A 32 -1.52 -12.01 4.82
CA HIS A 32 -1.38 -13.27 5.55
C HIS A 32 -1.16 -14.43 4.55
N SER A 33 -0.22 -15.31 4.87
CA SER A 33 0.18 -16.45 4.05
C SER A 33 -0.96 -17.45 3.79
N ARG A 34 -0.93 -18.08 2.61
CA ARG A 34 -1.65 -19.27 2.12
C ARG A 34 -2.58 -20.00 3.13
N ARG A 35 -3.86 -20.16 2.78
CA ARG A 35 -4.68 -21.29 3.27
C ARG A 35 -4.26 -22.53 2.47
N THR A 36 -3.28 -23.26 2.99
CA THR A 36 -2.96 -24.61 2.51
C THR A 36 -4.07 -25.58 2.93
N THR A 37 -4.39 -26.57 2.11
CA THR A 37 -5.25 -27.71 2.52
C THR A 37 -4.55 -28.61 3.54
N SER A 38 -3.22 -28.53 3.65
CA SER A 38 -2.50 -28.90 4.87
C SER A 38 -2.59 -27.75 5.86
N LEU A 39 -2.83 -28.02 7.14
CA LEU A 39 -2.61 -27.00 8.17
C LEU A 39 -1.22 -26.36 7.96
N PRO A 40 -1.06 -25.03 8.08
CA PRO A 40 0.29 -24.47 8.15
C PRO A 40 1.03 -25.27 9.23
N PRO A 41 2.28 -25.71 9.00
CA PRO A 41 3.04 -26.27 10.09
C PRO A 41 3.21 -25.10 11.07
N TRP A 42 2.37 -25.05 12.09
CA TRP A 42 2.50 -24.10 13.18
C TRP A 42 3.86 -24.43 13.80
N TRP A 43 4.92 -23.74 13.38
CA TRP A 43 6.25 -23.95 13.96
C TRP A 43 6.25 -23.47 15.42
N ILE A 44 5.29 -22.61 15.77
CA ILE A 44 4.96 -22.21 17.12
C ILE A 44 3.43 -22.15 17.16
N ARG A 45 2.76 -23.09 17.86
CA ARG A 45 1.43 -22.76 18.40
C ARG A 45 1.70 -21.66 19.44
N PRO A 46 1.08 -20.48 19.37
CA PRO A 46 1.14 -19.54 20.47
C PRO A 46 0.57 -20.28 21.70
N TYR A 47 1.49 -20.80 22.50
CA TYR A 47 1.14 -21.41 23.76
C TYR A 47 0.74 -20.22 24.61
N HIS A 48 -0.56 -20.02 24.80
CA HIS A 48 -1.05 -19.20 25.88
C HIS A 48 -0.72 -20.01 27.13
N GLY A 49 0.55 -19.92 27.57
CA GLY A 49 1.00 -20.58 28.76
C GLY A 49 0.13 -20.07 29.90
N TYR A 50 -0.48 -21.01 30.62
CA TYR A 50 -1.31 -20.81 31.81
C TYR A 50 -0.70 -19.90 32.90
N LEU A 51 0.56 -19.48 32.77
CA LEU A 51 1.25 -18.65 33.76
C LEU A 51 0.99 -17.14 33.64
N ALA A 52 0.67 -16.61 32.46
CA ALA A 52 0.78 -15.17 32.24
C ALA A 52 -0.38 -14.31 32.77
N GLU A 53 -1.51 -14.90 33.15
CA GLU A 53 -2.71 -14.12 33.52
C GLU A 53 -2.63 -13.51 34.93
N ASN A 54 -1.74 -13.99 35.80
CA ASN A 54 -1.65 -13.56 37.22
C ASN A 54 -0.26 -13.06 37.66
N LEU A 55 0.69 -12.85 36.75
CA LEU A 55 2.05 -12.42 37.10
C LEU A 55 2.18 -10.89 37.07
N SER A 56 2.82 -10.31 38.08
CA SER A 56 3.22 -8.90 38.04
C SER A 56 4.26 -8.68 36.92
N PRO A 57 4.31 -7.48 36.31
CA PRO A 57 5.30 -7.17 35.26
C PRO A 57 6.75 -7.42 35.71
N GLU A 58 7.07 -7.13 36.99
CA GLU A 58 8.38 -7.40 37.59
C GLU A 58 8.70 -8.90 37.62
N SER A 59 7.73 -9.73 38.02
CA SER A 59 7.89 -11.18 38.04
C SER A 59 8.11 -11.75 36.64
N VAL A 60 7.48 -11.18 35.62
CA VAL A 60 7.68 -11.58 34.22
C VAL A 60 9.11 -11.29 33.77
N SER A 61 9.64 -10.09 34.06
CA SER A 61 11.03 -9.76 33.72
C SER A 61 12.03 -10.66 34.44
N PHE A 62 11.83 -10.91 35.74
CA PHE A 62 12.68 -11.82 36.51
C PHE A 62 12.67 -13.25 35.94
N LEU A 63 11.50 -13.78 35.60
CA LEU A 63 11.40 -15.13 35.02
C LEU A 63 12.03 -15.20 33.63
N GLN A 64 11.98 -14.14 32.83
CA GLN A 64 12.68 -14.06 31.54
C GLN A 64 14.19 -14.15 31.74
N ASP A 65 14.76 -13.34 32.63
CA ASP A 65 16.19 -13.30 32.91
C ASP A 65 16.69 -14.62 33.52
N ALA A 66 16.02 -15.11 34.57
CA ALA A 66 16.37 -16.38 35.22
C ALA A 66 16.24 -17.57 34.26
N GLY A 67 15.21 -17.58 33.41
CA GLY A 67 15.02 -18.62 32.41
C GLY A 67 16.10 -18.61 31.33
N LEU A 68 16.60 -17.43 30.96
CA LEU A 68 17.70 -17.27 30.02
C LEU A 68 19.02 -17.76 30.62
N GLU A 69 19.31 -17.38 31.88
CA GLU A 69 20.51 -17.80 32.61
C GLU A 69 20.57 -19.32 32.79
N LEU A 70 19.50 -19.92 33.31
CA LEU A 70 19.38 -21.38 33.48
C LEU A 70 19.56 -22.15 32.17
N TYR A 71 19.07 -21.58 31.06
CA TYR A 71 19.26 -22.19 29.75
C TYR A 71 20.71 -22.07 29.28
N MET A 72 21.35 -20.91 29.48
CA MET A 72 22.75 -20.69 29.12
C MET A 72 23.70 -21.60 29.90
N ASP A 73 23.47 -21.83 31.18
CA ASP A 73 24.29 -22.76 31.96
C ASP A 73 24.18 -24.19 31.46
N LYS A 74 22.95 -24.65 31.17
CA LYS A 74 22.74 -25.96 30.53
C LYS A 74 23.42 -26.06 29.17
N ALA A 75 23.38 -24.99 28.39
CA ALA A 75 24.02 -24.94 27.07
C ALA A 75 25.56 -24.95 27.18
N ARG A 76 26.14 -24.27 28.17
CA ARG A 76 27.58 -24.30 28.46
C ARG A 76 28.04 -25.70 28.86
N MET A 77 27.28 -26.38 29.72
CA MET A 77 27.59 -27.75 30.17
C MET A 77 27.47 -28.79 29.06
N ALA A 78 26.55 -28.61 28.11
CA ALA A 78 26.27 -29.56 27.03
C ALA A 78 27.09 -29.31 25.75
N ARG A 79 27.96 -28.31 25.73
CA ARG A 79 28.72 -27.90 24.54
C ARG A 79 29.66 -29.02 24.10
N VAL A 80 29.65 -29.31 22.81
CA VAL A 80 30.56 -30.30 22.20
C VAL A 80 31.98 -29.73 22.11
N ASP A 81 32.98 -30.58 22.39
CA ASP A 81 34.39 -30.22 22.25
C ASP A 81 34.77 -29.86 20.81
N GLU A 82 35.36 -28.68 20.64
CA GLU A 82 35.77 -28.13 19.35
C GLU A 82 36.98 -28.87 18.73
N SER A 83 37.71 -29.64 19.53
CA SER A 83 38.96 -30.34 19.15
C SER A 83 38.81 -31.32 17.98
N SER A 84 37.59 -31.80 17.72
CA SER A 84 37.27 -32.71 16.61
C SER A 84 37.19 -32.00 15.24
N PHE A 85 37.12 -30.67 15.20
CA PHE A 85 36.93 -29.89 13.98
C PHE A 85 38.18 -29.06 13.65
N VAL A 86 39.13 -29.66 12.94
CA VAL A 86 40.35 -28.96 12.49
C VAL A 86 40.10 -28.25 11.15
N PRO A 87 40.37 -26.93 11.04
CA PRO A 87 40.29 -26.21 9.77
C PRO A 87 41.22 -26.81 8.70
N GLN A 88 40.67 -27.26 7.58
CA GLN A 88 41.44 -27.76 6.45
C GLN A 88 41.68 -26.64 5.42
N GLN A 89 42.57 -26.88 4.45
CA GLN A 89 42.81 -25.94 3.34
C GLN A 89 41.73 -26.04 2.25
N TRP A 90 41.55 -24.95 1.51
CA TRP A 90 40.63 -24.87 0.37
C TRP A 90 41.10 -25.76 -0.79
N LYS A 91 40.17 -26.47 -1.42
CA LYS A 91 40.40 -27.23 -2.66
C LYS A 91 39.45 -26.71 -3.75
N PRO A 92 39.81 -26.74 -5.05
CA PRO A 92 38.98 -26.17 -6.13
C PRO A 92 37.56 -26.75 -6.28
N ARG A 93 37.29 -27.94 -5.73
CA ARG A 93 35.95 -28.58 -5.72
C ARG A 93 35.26 -28.51 -4.36
N SER A 94 35.83 -27.79 -3.40
CA SER A 94 35.26 -27.61 -2.08
C SER A 94 34.04 -26.71 -2.13
N VAL A 95 33.10 -26.99 -1.23
CA VAL A 95 31.88 -26.20 -1.06
C VAL A 95 31.78 -25.89 0.43
N ARG A 96 31.94 -24.62 0.79
CA ARG A 96 31.76 -24.15 2.18
C ARG A 96 30.30 -23.78 2.46
N CYS A 97 30.02 -23.50 3.73
CA CYS A 97 28.67 -23.11 4.15
C CYS A 97 28.26 -21.76 3.56
N GLY A 98 26.95 -21.47 3.56
CA GLY A 98 26.44 -20.14 3.26
C GLY A 98 26.11 -19.35 4.51
N LEU A 99 25.45 -18.20 4.33
CA LEU A 99 24.87 -17.39 5.40
C LEU A 99 23.36 -17.30 5.26
N VAL A 100 22.68 -17.10 6.38
CA VAL A 100 21.27 -16.70 6.41
C VAL A 100 21.21 -15.21 6.68
N CYS A 101 20.46 -14.49 5.88
CA CYS A 101 20.46 -13.04 5.91
C CYS A 101 19.04 -12.49 5.83
N ARG A 102 18.87 -11.23 6.24
CA ARG A 102 17.62 -10.47 6.12
C ARG A 102 17.74 -9.43 5.02
N LYS A 103 16.77 -9.39 4.12
CA LYS A 103 16.70 -8.34 3.10
C LYS A 103 16.32 -7.01 3.75
N LEU A 104 17.16 -5.98 3.67
CA LEU A 104 16.82 -4.65 4.18
C LEU A 104 16.14 -3.78 3.12
N GLY A 105 16.66 -3.79 1.89
CA GLY A 105 16.17 -2.91 0.85
C GLY A 105 17.12 -2.82 -0.33
N THR A 106 16.94 -1.79 -1.15
CA THR A 106 17.80 -1.52 -2.30
C THR A 106 18.19 -0.05 -2.28
N LEU A 107 19.48 0.22 -2.48
CA LEU A 107 20.06 1.56 -2.40
C LEU A 107 20.96 1.80 -3.64
N PRO A 108 20.89 2.98 -4.28
CA PRO A 108 21.80 3.33 -5.36
C PRO A 108 23.22 3.57 -4.86
N GLN A 109 24.19 2.99 -5.54
CA GLN A 109 25.62 3.26 -5.42
C GLN A 109 26.13 3.81 -6.75
N TYR A 110 27.28 4.47 -6.74
CA TYR A 110 27.91 5.01 -7.93
C TYR A 110 29.27 4.34 -8.14
N THR A 111 29.60 4.07 -9.39
CA THR A 111 30.96 3.69 -9.76
C THR A 111 31.83 4.95 -9.88
N ARG A 112 33.15 4.76 -9.92
CA ARG A 112 34.10 5.84 -10.20
C ARG A 112 33.91 6.46 -11.60
N ASP A 113 33.24 5.74 -12.51
CA ASP A 113 32.87 6.24 -13.85
C ASP A 113 31.59 7.11 -13.82
N GLY A 114 30.99 7.32 -12.65
CA GLY A 114 29.72 8.05 -12.51
C GLY A 114 28.47 7.25 -12.90
N THR A 115 28.61 5.96 -13.23
CA THR A 115 27.45 5.11 -13.55
C THR A 115 26.72 4.69 -12.29
N ARG A 116 25.39 4.83 -12.29
CA ARG A 116 24.54 4.45 -11.16
C ARG A 116 24.27 2.95 -11.16
N VAL A 117 24.68 2.27 -10.09
CA VAL A 117 24.46 0.83 -9.86
C VAL A 117 23.51 0.64 -8.67
N LEU A 118 22.44 -0.12 -8.84
CA LEU A 118 21.53 -0.45 -7.73
C LEU A 118 22.05 -1.65 -6.96
N CYS A 119 22.19 -1.52 -5.64
CA CYS A 119 22.64 -2.59 -4.76
C CYS A 119 21.53 -2.99 -3.77
N THR A 120 21.27 -4.29 -3.62
CA THR A 120 20.40 -4.81 -2.56
C THR A 120 21.19 -5.01 -1.28
N LEU A 121 20.68 -4.48 -0.17
CA LEU A 121 21.28 -4.61 1.16
C LEU A 121 20.73 -5.87 1.83
N VAL A 122 21.65 -6.69 2.33
CA VAL A 122 21.37 -7.96 2.95
C VAL A 122 22.15 -8.04 4.27
N GLN A 123 21.43 -8.00 5.39
CA GLN A 123 22.02 -8.03 6.73
C GLN A 123 22.25 -9.47 7.18
N VAL A 124 23.45 -9.78 7.64
CA VAL A 124 23.75 -11.04 8.32
C VAL A 124 23.23 -10.93 9.74
N LEU A 125 22.25 -11.78 10.07
CA LEU A 125 21.73 -11.87 11.42
C LEU A 125 22.72 -12.64 12.31
N ASP A 126 22.30 -12.91 13.54
CA ASP A 126 23.09 -13.68 14.50
C ASP A 126 23.22 -15.17 14.12
N ASN A 127 24.05 -15.45 13.12
CA ASN A 127 24.23 -16.75 12.51
C ASN A 127 25.19 -17.63 13.30
N HIS A 128 24.75 -18.82 13.67
CA HIS A 128 25.57 -19.81 14.36
C HIS A 128 25.42 -21.19 13.72
N VAL A 129 26.50 -21.95 13.69
CA VAL A 129 26.46 -23.37 13.30
C VAL A 129 25.83 -24.18 14.41
N ILE A 130 24.78 -24.95 14.10
CA ILE A 130 24.03 -25.73 15.10
C ILE A 130 24.46 -27.20 15.10
N SER A 131 24.64 -27.76 13.92
CA SER A 131 25.07 -29.17 13.77
C SER A 131 25.70 -29.42 12.41
N TYR A 132 26.60 -30.39 12.40
CA TYR A 132 27.15 -30.99 11.19
C TYR A 132 26.66 -32.44 11.08
N THR A 133 26.38 -32.89 9.86
CA THR A 133 26.04 -34.28 9.56
C THR A 133 26.95 -34.76 8.43
N ASP A 134 27.64 -35.87 8.64
CA ASP A 134 28.52 -36.47 7.65
C ASP A 134 27.77 -36.91 6.38
N PRO A 135 28.44 -36.96 5.22
CA PRO A 135 27.83 -37.35 3.95
C PRO A 135 27.13 -38.71 4.00
N GLU A 136 27.75 -39.72 4.62
CA GLU A 136 27.20 -41.07 4.68
C GLU A 136 25.92 -41.13 5.52
N THR A 137 25.98 -40.55 6.72
CA THR A 137 24.85 -40.48 7.65
C THR A 137 23.71 -39.69 7.04
N TRP A 138 24.01 -38.57 6.39
CA TRP A 138 23.01 -37.75 5.72
C TRP A 138 22.33 -38.48 4.56
N TYR A 139 23.12 -39.17 3.73
CA TYR A 139 22.60 -39.95 2.60
C TYR A 139 21.72 -41.12 3.07
N LYS A 140 22.07 -41.81 4.16
CA LYS A 140 21.27 -42.92 4.71
C LYS A 140 19.90 -42.43 5.22
N ASN A 141 19.89 -41.33 5.98
CA ASN A 141 18.73 -40.88 6.73
C ASN A 141 17.82 -39.90 5.97
N SER A 142 18.33 -39.20 4.94
CA SER A 142 17.56 -38.16 4.23
C SER A 142 17.01 -38.64 2.89
N SER A 143 15.70 -38.52 2.70
CA SER A 143 15.06 -38.71 1.38
C SER A 143 15.56 -37.69 0.34
N VAL A 144 15.89 -36.47 0.78
CA VAL A 144 16.47 -35.40 -0.07
C VAL A 144 17.89 -35.78 -0.49
N GLY A 145 18.73 -36.23 0.45
CA GLY A 145 20.09 -36.68 0.16
C GLY A 145 20.14 -37.82 -0.86
N LYS A 146 19.20 -38.77 -0.78
CA LYS A 146 19.02 -39.84 -1.77
C LYS A 146 18.57 -39.33 -3.14
N LYS A 147 17.60 -38.41 -3.17
CA LYS A 147 17.00 -37.88 -4.39
C LYS A 147 17.94 -36.96 -5.19
N GLU A 148 18.79 -36.18 -4.52
CA GLU A 148 19.72 -35.26 -5.18
C GLU A 148 21.10 -35.88 -5.48
N GLY A 149 21.33 -37.15 -5.12
CA GLY A 149 22.58 -37.86 -5.44
C GLY A 149 23.82 -37.34 -4.71
N LEU A 150 23.64 -36.70 -3.55
CA LEU A 150 24.69 -35.94 -2.85
C LEU A 150 25.59 -36.81 -1.95
N LYS A 151 25.97 -38.01 -2.40
CA LYS A 151 26.78 -38.97 -1.61
C LYS A 151 28.12 -38.40 -1.09
N ARG A 152 28.64 -37.36 -1.73
CA ARG A 152 29.95 -36.76 -1.44
C ARG A 152 29.89 -35.52 -0.53
N LEU A 153 28.69 -35.00 -0.23
CA LEU A 153 28.51 -33.76 0.51
C LEU A 153 27.85 -34.05 1.85
N GLY A 154 28.36 -33.42 2.91
CA GLY A 154 27.73 -33.39 4.22
C GLY A 154 26.73 -32.25 4.31
N ARG A 155 26.08 -32.13 5.48
CA ARG A 155 25.10 -31.07 5.74
C ARG A 155 25.50 -30.28 6.98
N ILE A 156 25.64 -28.97 6.83
CA ILE A 156 25.74 -28.03 7.94
C ILE A 156 24.38 -27.38 8.16
N THR A 157 23.92 -27.34 9.41
CA THR A 157 22.73 -26.60 9.82
C THR A 157 23.15 -25.31 10.50
N ILE A 158 22.65 -24.18 10.02
CA ILE A 158 22.88 -22.83 10.54
C ILE A 158 21.59 -22.32 11.14
N GLY A 159 21.67 -21.70 12.31
CA GLY A 159 20.58 -20.99 12.94
C GLY A 159 20.77 -19.48 12.87
N ALA A 160 19.70 -18.75 12.59
CA ALA A 160 19.67 -17.30 12.45
C ALA A 160 18.58 -16.67 13.33
N ASP A 161 18.86 -15.46 13.81
CA ASP A 161 18.02 -14.65 14.70
C ASP A 161 17.83 -15.31 16.09
N SER A 162 18.56 -14.81 17.09
CA SER A 162 18.42 -15.27 18.47
C SER A 162 17.05 -14.91 19.03
N ALA A 163 16.44 -15.84 19.74
CA ALA A 163 15.18 -15.61 20.42
C ALA A 163 15.17 -16.25 21.81
N ASP A 164 14.27 -15.74 22.63
CA ASP A 164 14.09 -16.19 24.01
C ASP A 164 13.72 -17.69 24.05
N PRO A 165 14.45 -18.53 24.79
CA PRO A 165 14.17 -19.96 24.91
C PRO A 165 12.73 -20.29 25.31
N GLN A 166 12.09 -19.43 26.10
CA GLN A 166 10.74 -19.68 26.65
C GLN A 166 9.66 -19.77 25.57
N LEU A 167 9.90 -19.14 24.42
CA LEU A 167 8.97 -19.16 23.29
C LEU A 167 8.97 -20.51 22.54
N PHE A 168 9.88 -21.42 22.87
CA PHE A 168 10.10 -22.65 22.14
C PHE A 168 9.85 -23.91 22.97
N THR A 169 9.44 -24.98 22.29
CA THR A 169 9.25 -26.31 22.91
C THR A 169 10.57 -26.86 23.44
N ALA A 170 10.50 -27.73 24.47
CA ALA A 170 11.69 -28.39 25.03
C ALA A 170 12.50 -29.16 23.98
N ALA A 171 11.81 -29.85 23.05
CA ALA A 171 12.46 -30.57 21.96
C ALA A 171 13.25 -29.63 21.03
N TYR A 172 12.69 -28.47 20.68
CA TYR A 172 13.38 -27.49 19.82
C TYR A 172 14.57 -26.87 20.55
N ARG A 173 14.40 -26.49 21.82
CA ARG A 173 15.49 -25.98 22.68
C ARG A 173 16.66 -26.96 22.78
N GLY A 174 16.37 -28.27 22.82
CA GLY A 174 17.36 -29.34 22.89
C GLY A 174 18.33 -29.38 21.71
N LEU A 175 17.91 -28.89 20.52
CA LEU A 175 18.77 -28.86 19.32
C LEU A 175 19.98 -27.95 19.47
N PHE A 176 19.86 -26.87 20.25
CA PHE A 176 20.87 -25.83 20.38
C PHE A 176 21.80 -26.06 21.58
N LEU A 177 21.42 -26.94 22.53
CA LEU A 177 22.22 -27.25 23.71
C LEU A 177 23.61 -27.75 23.35
N LYS A 178 23.72 -28.66 22.37
CA LYS A 178 25.01 -29.20 21.89
C LYS A 178 25.92 -28.14 21.28
N ALA A 179 25.33 -27.10 20.71
CA ALA A 179 26.04 -25.97 20.12
C ALA A 179 26.36 -24.88 21.14
N GLY A 180 25.82 -24.94 22.37
CA GLY A 180 26.05 -23.93 23.39
C GLY A 180 25.47 -22.54 23.09
N VAL A 181 24.46 -22.45 22.21
CA VAL A 181 23.91 -21.16 21.73
C VAL A 181 22.44 -20.99 22.08
N LEU A 182 21.96 -19.74 22.06
CA LEU A 182 20.54 -19.43 22.20
C LEU A 182 19.72 -20.05 21.07
N PRO A 183 18.46 -20.45 21.32
CA PRO A 183 17.56 -20.94 20.30
C PRO A 183 17.37 -19.88 19.21
N LYS A 184 17.46 -20.34 17.96
CA LYS A 184 17.34 -19.46 16.79
C LYS A 184 15.94 -19.57 16.19
N ARG A 185 15.37 -18.45 15.73
CA ARG A 185 14.03 -18.44 15.11
C ARG A 185 14.00 -19.23 13.81
N LYS A 186 15.14 -19.30 13.10
CA LYS A 186 15.21 -19.87 11.76
C LYS A 186 16.41 -20.77 11.61
N LEU A 187 16.15 -21.97 11.10
CA LEU A 187 17.17 -22.93 10.74
C LEU A 187 17.27 -23.03 9.21
N ALA A 188 18.51 -23.16 8.76
CA ALA A 188 18.90 -23.32 7.38
C ALA A 188 19.86 -24.51 7.28
N SER A 189 19.84 -25.23 6.17
CA SER A 189 20.85 -26.26 5.93
C SER A 189 21.56 -25.99 4.60
N PHE A 190 22.88 -26.17 4.60
CA PHE A 190 23.73 -26.05 3.43
C PHE A 190 24.46 -27.37 3.21
N ALA A 191 24.52 -27.81 1.95
CA ALA A 191 25.35 -28.93 1.56
C ALA A 191 26.80 -28.46 1.43
N VAL A 192 27.72 -29.13 2.12
CA VAL A 192 29.13 -28.75 2.20
C VAL A 192 30.03 -29.94 1.96
N THR A 193 31.26 -29.71 1.51
CA THR A 193 32.27 -30.78 1.45
C THR A 193 32.78 -31.12 2.85
N PRO A 194 33.20 -32.37 3.12
CA PRO A 194 33.68 -32.76 4.46
C PRO A 194 34.84 -31.92 5.00
N ASN A 195 35.72 -31.44 4.12
CA ASN A 195 36.81 -30.55 4.50
C ASN A 195 36.36 -29.14 4.93
N ALA A 196 35.10 -28.80 4.72
CA ALA A 196 34.49 -27.53 5.11
C ALA A 196 33.61 -27.66 6.37
N ALA A 197 33.77 -28.74 7.14
CA ALA A 197 33.10 -28.93 8.41
C ALA A 197 33.50 -27.82 9.40
N ILE A 198 32.53 -27.29 10.14
CA ILE A 198 32.71 -26.24 11.14
C ILE A 198 32.11 -26.74 12.45
N ALA A 199 32.77 -26.43 13.57
CA ALA A 199 32.30 -26.80 14.90
C ALA A 199 30.92 -26.19 15.20
N PRO A 200 29.99 -26.96 15.80
CA PRO A 200 28.77 -26.41 16.38
C PRO A 200 29.09 -25.29 17.39
N GLY A 201 28.30 -24.22 17.38
CA GLY A 201 28.50 -23.04 18.22
C GLY A 201 29.34 -21.93 17.57
N THR A 202 30.06 -22.20 16.47
CA THR A 202 30.82 -21.16 15.77
C THR A 202 29.89 -20.10 15.16
N ARG A 203 30.17 -18.82 15.43
CA ARG A 203 29.47 -17.67 14.85
C ARG A 203 29.96 -17.37 13.43
N LEU A 204 29.04 -16.99 12.56
CA LEU A 204 29.33 -16.63 11.17
C LEU A 204 29.06 -15.13 10.94
N TYR A 205 30.05 -14.45 10.36
CA TYR A 205 30.04 -13.01 10.10
C TYR A 205 29.87 -12.71 8.60
N ALA A 206 29.56 -11.45 8.27
CA ALA A 206 29.50 -10.96 6.89
C ALA A 206 30.81 -11.17 6.12
N ASN A 207 31.94 -11.09 6.83
CA ASN A 207 33.29 -11.27 6.27
C ASN A 207 33.60 -12.71 5.87
N HIS A 208 32.68 -13.66 6.13
CA HIS A 208 32.70 -14.96 5.45
C HIS A 208 32.80 -14.78 3.93
N PHE A 209 32.23 -13.69 3.42
CA PHE A 209 32.26 -13.28 2.04
C PHE A 209 33.33 -12.21 1.80
N THR A 210 33.97 -12.27 0.64
CA THR A 210 34.98 -11.28 0.19
C THR A 210 34.37 -10.31 -0.83
N ILE A 211 34.94 -9.12 -0.91
CA ILE A 211 34.56 -8.10 -1.88
C ILE A 211 34.79 -8.62 -3.31
N GLY A 212 33.92 -8.26 -4.26
CA GLY A 212 34.09 -8.61 -5.68
C GLY A 212 33.73 -10.05 -6.05
N GLN A 213 33.60 -10.96 -5.09
CA GLN A 213 33.19 -12.33 -5.35
C GLN A 213 31.71 -12.40 -5.79
N TYR A 214 31.33 -13.51 -6.41
CA TYR A 214 29.94 -13.75 -6.81
C TYR A 214 29.24 -14.75 -5.89
N VAL A 215 27.99 -14.42 -5.55
CA VAL A 215 27.12 -15.23 -4.69
C VAL A 215 25.82 -15.61 -5.38
N ASP A 216 25.27 -16.75 -4.98
CA ASP A 216 23.92 -17.17 -5.33
C ASP A 216 23.01 -16.95 -4.10
N ILE A 217 21.87 -16.32 -4.33
CA ILE A 217 20.87 -16.09 -3.29
C ILE A 217 19.65 -16.92 -3.61
N TRP A 218 19.11 -17.61 -2.60
CA TRP A 218 17.77 -18.16 -2.70
C TRP A 218 16.86 -17.67 -1.59
N GLY A 219 15.57 -17.55 -1.90
CA GLY A 219 14.56 -17.04 -0.99
C GLY A 219 13.15 -17.24 -1.54
N HIS A 220 12.15 -17.02 -0.70
CA HIS A 220 10.76 -16.99 -1.15
C HIS A 220 10.48 -15.73 -1.95
N THR A 221 9.84 -15.88 -3.10
CA THR A 221 9.32 -14.76 -3.90
C THR A 221 8.11 -14.11 -3.22
N ILE A 222 7.85 -12.84 -3.54
CA ILE A 222 6.68 -12.10 -3.04
C ILE A 222 5.40 -12.84 -3.43
N ASP A 223 4.47 -13.01 -2.49
CA ASP A 223 3.18 -13.65 -2.75
C ASP A 223 2.20 -12.67 -3.41
N HIS A 224 1.92 -12.88 -4.69
CA HIS A 224 0.96 -12.08 -5.44
C HIS A 224 -0.46 -12.66 -5.40
N GLY A 225 -0.70 -13.77 -4.70
CA GLY A 225 -2.00 -14.43 -4.63
C GLY A 225 -2.41 -15.08 -5.95
N PHE A 226 -3.72 -15.31 -6.14
CA PHE A 226 -4.25 -15.86 -7.37
C PHE A 226 -4.23 -14.82 -8.50
N GLN A 227 -3.48 -15.09 -9.56
CA GLN A 227 -3.28 -14.17 -10.69
C GLN A 227 -3.81 -14.76 -12.01
N GLY A 228 -4.29 -13.88 -12.88
CA GLY A 228 -4.70 -14.21 -14.25
C GLY A 228 -3.50 -14.50 -15.16
N VAL A 229 -3.74 -15.11 -16.32
CA VAL A 229 -2.68 -15.51 -17.27
C VAL A 229 -1.81 -14.38 -17.78
N MET A 230 -2.34 -13.16 -17.89
CA MET A 230 -1.56 -12.02 -18.38
C MET A 230 -0.46 -11.63 -17.39
N VAL A 231 -0.77 -11.60 -16.10
CA VAL A 231 0.20 -11.24 -15.04
C VAL A 231 1.11 -12.42 -14.74
N ARG A 232 0.54 -13.63 -14.59
CA ARG A 232 1.28 -14.84 -14.21
C ARG A 232 2.25 -15.33 -15.29
N TRP A 233 1.85 -15.22 -16.56
CA TRP A 233 2.58 -15.84 -17.68
C TRP A 233 2.97 -14.86 -18.79
N GLY A 234 2.64 -13.58 -18.65
CA GLY A 234 2.94 -12.57 -19.67
C GLY A 234 2.12 -12.71 -20.96
N PHE A 235 0.92 -13.31 -20.90
CA PHE A 235 0.07 -13.44 -22.09
C PHE A 235 -0.38 -12.06 -22.58
N LYS A 236 -0.38 -11.85 -23.90
CA LYS A 236 -0.78 -10.57 -24.52
C LYS A 236 -2.27 -10.23 -24.32
N GLY A 237 -3.13 -11.25 -24.12
CA GLY A 237 -4.58 -11.07 -24.08
C GLY A 237 -5.17 -10.80 -25.46
N MET A 238 -6.41 -10.34 -25.51
CA MET A 238 -7.11 -9.95 -26.74
C MET A 238 -7.17 -8.42 -26.88
N PRO A 239 -7.35 -7.88 -28.10
CA PRO A 239 -7.54 -6.46 -28.32
C PRO A 239 -8.66 -5.85 -27.47
N LYS A 240 -8.56 -4.54 -27.21
CA LYS A 240 -9.58 -3.79 -26.46
C LYS A 240 -10.78 -3.39 -27.33
N THR A 241 -10.58 -3.25 -28.63
CA THR A 241 -11.56 -2.76 -29.63
C THR A 241 -11.85 -3.84 -30.69
N HIS A 242 -12.58 -3.48 -31.77
CA HIS A 242 -12.92 -4.35 -32.90
C HIS A 242 -13.80 -5.56 -32.54
N GLY A 243 -14.87 -5.35 -31.77
CA GLY A 243 -15.90 -6.37 -31.52
C GLY A 243 -15.54 -7.45 -30.47
N VAL A 244 -14.36 -7.38 -29.86
CA VAL A 244 -13.94 -8.31 -28.80
C VAL A 244 -14.82 -8.13 -27.56
N THR A 245 -15.64 -9.14 -27.23
CA THR A 245 -16.61 -9.08 -26.13
C THR A 245 -16.19 -9.99 -24.98
N LYS A 246 -15.95 -9.42 -23.78
CA LYS A 246 -15.68 -10.14 -22.51
C LYS A 246 -14.46 -11.08 -22.51
N THR A 247 -13.57 -11.03 -23.50
CA THR A 247 -12.40 -11.93 -23.63
C THR A 247 -11.04 -11.25 -23.51
N HIS A 248 -10.97 -9.95 -23.22
CA HIS A 248 -9.73 -9.15 -23.21
C HIS A 248 -8.56 -9.75 -22.43
N ARG A 249 -8.83 -10.46 -21.32
CA ARG A 249 -7.80 -11.03 -20.43
C ARG A 249 -7.82 -12.56 -20.32
N ARG A 250 -8.56 -13.23 -21.22
CA ARG A 250 -8.67 -14.70 -21.22
C ARG A 250 -7.44 -15.36 -21.85
N PRO A 251 -7.15 -16.64 -21.51
CA PRO A 251 -6.01 -17.38 -22.08
C PRO A 251 -6.14 -17.72 -23.57
N GLY A 252 -7.34 -17.62 -24.15
CA GLY A 252 -7.62 -18.12 -25.50
C GLY A 252 -7.71 -19.65 -25.50
N ALA A 253 -7.30 -20.27 -26.62
CA ALA A 253 -7.31 -21.72 -26.77
C ALA A 253 -6.29 -22.41 -25.83
N ILE A 254 -6.74 -23.45 -25.13
CA ILE A 254 -5.95 -24.18 -24.13
C ILE A 254 -5.35 -25.49 -24.67
N GLY A 255 -5.87 -26.01 -25.79
CA GLY A 255 -5.44 -27.25 -26.43
C GLY A 255 -5.81 -27.28 -27.91
N THR A 256 -5.52 -28.41 -28.56
CA THR A 256 -5.80 -28.66 -29.98
C THR A 256 -6.87 -29.74 -30.09
N THR A 257 -7.75 -29.65 -31.09
CA THR A 257 -8.96 -30.50 -31.24
C THR A 257 -8.69 -32.01 -31.33
N GLY A 258 -7.47 -32.47 -31.61
CA GLY A 258 -7.11 -33.91 -31.66
C GLY A 258 -6.63 -34.51 -30.33
N ASP A 259 -6.18 -33.68 -29.40
CA ASP A 259 -5.81 -34.10 -28.05
C ASP A 259 -6.99 -33.80 -27.13
N ALA A 260 -7.82 -34.79 -26.81
CA ALA A 260 -8.99 -34.64 -25.91
C ALA A 260 -8.62 -34.32 -24.43
N CYS A 261 -7.41 -33.84 -24.18
CA CYS A 261 -6.91 -33.49 -22.86
C CYS A 261 -6.03 -32.23 -22.90
N VAL A 262 -5.98 -31.52 -21.77
CA VAL A 262 -4.99 -30.45 -21.57
C VAL A 262 -3.68 -31.08 -21.13
N LYS A 263 -2.60 -30.85 -21.88
CA LYS A 263 -1.27 -31.37 -21.53
C LYS A 263 -0.82 -30.85 -20.15
N PRO A 264 -0.26 -31.71 -19.28
CA PRO A 264 0.33 -31.28 -18.01
C PRO A 264 1.36 -30.17 -18.19
N GLY A 265 1.38 -29.20 -17.25
CA GLY A 265 2.27 -28.03 -17.33
C GLY A 265 1.77 -26.90 -18.23
N LYS A 266 0.56 -27.01 -18.82
CA LYS A 266 -0.05 -25.89 -19.56
C LYS A 266 -0.18 -24.64 -18.68
N LYS A 267 0.25 -23.50 -19.22
CA LYS A 267 0.17 -22.19 -18.56
C LYS A 267 -1.29 -21.76 -18.37
N MET A 268 -1.75 -21.70 -17.12
CA MET A 268 -3.12 -21.36 -16.71
C MET A 268 -3.15 -20.34 -15.56
N PRO A 269 -4.27 -19.63 -15.32
CA PRO A 269 -4.41 -18.78 -14.14
C PRO A 269 -4.13 -19.56 -12.85
N GLY A 270 -3.66 -18.88 -11.82
CA GLY A 270 -3.39 -19.52 -10.54
C GLY A 270 -2.49 -18.70 -9.65
N HIS A 271 -2.07 -19.29 -8.54
CA HIS A 271 -1.18 -18.62 -7.60
C HIS A 271 0.17 -18.25 -8.25
N MET A 272 0.60 -17.01 -8.01
CA MET A 272 1.87 -16.48 -8.49
C MET A 272 2.69 -16.00 -7.29
N GLY A 273 3.94 -16.47 -7.20
CA GLY A 273 4.84 -16.10 -6.11
C GLY A 273 4.76 -17.03 -4.92
N ASN A 274 5.40 -16.63 -3.80
CA ASN A 274 5.61 -17.48 -2.61
C ASN A 274 6.37 -18.79 -2.91
N GLU A 275 7.05 -18.86 -4.05
CA GLU A 275 7.89 -19.98 -4.45
C GLU A 275 9.35 -19.68 -4.12
N TRP A 276 10.10 -20.72 -3.78
CA TRP A 276 11.55 -20.63 -3.71
C TRP A 276 12.13 -20.32 -5.09
N ARG A 277 12.90 -19.24 -5.18
CA ARG A 277 13.68 -18.91 -6.38
C ARG A 277 15.11 -18.64 -6.00
N VAL A 278 16.01 -19.02 -6.91
CA VAL A 278 17.44 -18.78 -6.81
C VAL A 278 17.83 -17.77 -7.87
N ILE A 279 18.58 -16.75 -7.47
CA ILE A 279 19.24 -15.81 -8.36
C ILE A 279 20.72 -16.03 -8.21
N ARG A 280 21.39 -16.25 -9.34
CA ARG A 280 22.77 -16.71 -9.37
C ARG A 280 23.70 -15.64 -9.90
N GLY A 281 24.91 -15.60 -9.35
CA GLY A 281 26.00 -14.75 -9.86
C GLY A 281 25.83 -13.26 -9.60
N LEU A 282 25.31 -12.89 -8.44
CA LEU A 282 25.27 -11.50 -7.95
C LEU A 282 26.63 -11.15 -7.33
N GLN A 283 27.18 -10.00 -7.69
CA GLN A 283 28.50 -9.58 -7.18
C GLN A 283 28.36 -8.89 -5.82
N VAL A 284 29.27 -9.18 -4.89
CA VAL A 284 29.40 -8.44 -3.62
C VAL A 284 30.12 -7.12 -3.90
N ALA A 285 29.40 -6.00 -3.79
CA ALA A 285 29.91 -4.67 -4.10
C ALA A 285 30.58 -3.97 -2.91
N ARG A 286 30.02 -4.18 -1.72
CA ARG A 286 30.46 -3.55 -0.48
C ARG A 286 30.08 -4.42 0.71
N ILE A 287 30.90 -4.42 1.74
CA ILE A 287 30.62 -5.07 3.02
C ILE A 287 30.82 -4.02 4.12
N ASN A 288 29.83 -3.88 5.01
CA ASN A 288 29.97 -3.12 6.25
C ASN A 288 30.14 -4.13 7.39
N VAL A 289 31.33 -4.13 8.00
CA VAL A 289 31.72 -5.10 9.03
C VAL A 289 31.05 -4.79 10.36
N LYS A 290 30.88 -3.51 10.68
CA LYS A 290 30.26 -3.06 11.95
C LYS A 290 28.79 -3.48 12.06
N GLU A 291 28.01 -3.20 11.02
CA GLU A 291 26.57 -3.48 10.94
C GLU A 291 26.26 -4.89 10.38
N GLN A 292 27.31 -5.62 9.96
CA GLN A 292 27.19 -6.95 9.34
C GLN A 292 26.29 -6.95 8.09
N VAL A 293 26.42 -5.92 7.25
CA VAL A 293 25.59 -5.73 6.03
C VAL A 293 26.41 -5.98 4.77
N ILE A 294 25.82 -6.73 3.83
CA ILE A 294 26.40 -7.04 2.53
C ILE A 294 25.58 -6.35 1.44
N TYR A 295 26.27 -5.63 0.56
CA TYR A 295 25.69 -4.96 -0.60
C TYR A 295 25.91 -5.82 -1.84
N LEU A 296 24.82 -6.26 -2.45
CA LEU A 296 24.84 -7.13 -3.62
C LEU A 296 24.38 -6.35 -4.85
N ARG A 297 25.17 -6.36 -5.93
CA ARG A 297 24.81 -5.68 -7.17
C ARG A 297 23.54 -6.28 -7.77
N GLY A 298 22.56 -5.43 -8.06
CA GLY A 298 21.29 -5.78 -8.68
C GLY A 298 20.10 -5.71 -7.73
N THR A 299 18.91 -5.61 -8.30
CA THR A 299 17.62 -5.51 -7.59
C THR A 299 16.84 -6.83 -7.58
N GLY A 300 17.35 -7.85 -8.27
CA GLY A 300 16.61 -9.09 -8.52
C GLY A 300 16.28 -9.89 -7.27
N VAL A 301 16.98 -9.68 -6.15
CA VAL A 301 16.93 -10.52 -4.95
C VAL A 301 15.48 -10.86 -4.54
N PRO A 302 15.13 -12.15 -4.42
CA PRO A 302 13.76 -12.58 -4.18
C PRO A 302 13.23 -12.07 -2.82
N GLY A 303 11.91 -11.96 -2.71
CA GLY A 303 11.24 -11.66 -1.45
C GLY A 303 11.06 -10.18 -1.15
N ALA A 304 10.14 -9.89 -0.22
CA ALA A 304 9.86 -8.55 0.27
C ALA A 304 10.97 -8.06 1.22
N ILE A 305 10.92 -6.78 1.59
CA ILE A 305 11.76 -6.25 2.68
C ILE A 305 11.52 -7.08 3.95
N ASN A 306 12.56 -7.30 4.74
CA ASN A 306 12.61 -8.15 5.93
C ASN A 306 12.45 -9.66 5.69
N SER A 307 12.33 -10.11 4.45
CA SER A 307 12.34 -11.55 4.15
C SER A 307 13.74 -12.15 4.40
N LEU A 308 13.74 -13.43 4.78
CA LEU A 308 14.96 -14.18 4.99
C LEU A 308 15.46 -14.77 3.68
N LEU A 309 16.76 -14.65 3.49
CA LEU A 309 17.50 -15.04 2.32
C LEU A 309 18.62 -15.98 2.74
N TYR A 310 19.00 -16.83 1.82
CA TYR A 310 20.10 -17.76 1.99
C TYR A 310 21.11 -17.42 0.92
N VAL A 311 22.32 -17.06 1.35
CA VAL A 311 23.39 -16.61 0.48
C VAL A 311 24.48 -17.65 0.52
N LYS A 312 24.98 -18.08 -0.64
CA LYS A 312 26.13 -19.00 -0.75
C LYS A 312 27.03 -18.58 -1.90
N ASP A 313 28.21 -19.20 -1.98
CA ASP A 313 29.09 -19.02 -3.14
C ASP A 313 28.41 -19.43 -4.45
N SER A 314 28.74 -18.73 -5.54
CA SER A 314 28.09 -18.99 -6.83
C SER A 314 28.47 -20.34 -7.42
N GLY A 315 27.47 -21.08 -7.91
CA GLY A 315 27.70 -22.34 -8.61
C GLY A 315 28.15 -22.18 -10.06
N ILE A 316 28.05 -20.96 -10.63
CA ILE A 316 28.38 -20.63 -12.02
C ILE A 316 29.89 -20.74 -12.25
N ILE A 317 30.31 -21.66 -13.12
CA ILE A 317 31.73 -22.03 -13.34
C ILE A 317 32.67 -20.81 -13.49
N PRO A 318 32.44 -19.84 -14.40
CA PRO A 318 33.34 -18.68 -14.55
C PRO A 318 33.31 -17.70 -13.37
N LYS A 319 32.31 -17.80 -12.48
CA LYS A 319 32.10 -16.90 -11.34
C LYS A 319 32.38 -17.58 -10.00
N ARG A 320 32.97 -18.79 -10.01
CA ARG A 320 33.33 -19.50 -8.79
C ARG A 320 34.47 -18.80 -8.09
N VAL A 321 34.39 -18.76 -6.77
CA VAL A 321 35.46 -18.24 -5.93
C VAL A 321 36.70 -19.13 -6.03
N GLN A 322 37.87 -18.52 -6.22
CA GLN A 322 39.13 -19.25 -6.35
C GLN A 322 39.84 -19.42 -5.02
N ASN A 323 39.92 -18.36 -4.21
CA ASN A 323 40.59 -18.38 -2.91
C ASN A 323 39.72 -17.71 -1.83
N PRO A 324 38.65 -18.37 -1.37
CA PRO A 324 37.80 -17.86 -0.31
C PRO A 324 38.44 -18.01 1.07
N GLN A 325 37.94 -17.23 2.05
CA GLN A 325 38.18 -17.52 3.45
C GLN A 325 37.58 -18.88 3.83
N PHE A 326 38.40 -19.79 4.35
CA PHE A 326 37.99 -21.18 4.53
C PHE A 326 38.42 -21.75 5.89
N PRO A 327 37.56 -22.54 6.57
CA PRO A 327 36.16 -22.87 6.22
C PRO A 327 35.18 -21.70 6.39
N THR A 328 35.53 -20.72 7.22
CA THR A 328 34.83 -19.44 7.40
C THR A 328 35.83 -18.37 7.90
N TYR A 329 35.39 -17.12 8.04
CA TYR A 329 36.12 -16.06 8.73
C TYR A 329 36.16 -16.33 10.24
N TYR A 330 37.35 -16.20 10.84
CA TYR A 330 37.54 -16.21 12.29
C TYR A 330 38.25 -14.91 12.69
N PRO A 331 37.69 -14.09 13.58
CA PRO A 331 38.30 -12.81 13.95
C PRO A 331 39.65 -12.96 14.68
N ASN A 332 39.86 -14.06 15.42
CA ASN A 332 41.04 -14.28 16.28
C ASN A 332 41.83 -15.54 15.86
N LYS A 333 41.99 -15.80 14.57
CA LYS A 333 42.55 -17.08 14.08
C LYS A 333 44.01 -17.33 14.49
N ASP A 334 44.80 -16.26 14.65
CA ASP A 334 46.26 -16.32 14.85
C ASP A 334 46.73 -15.63 16.16
N GLY A 335 45.82 -15.30 17.09
CA GLY A 335 46.15 -14.55 18.32
C GLY A 335 46.40 -13.05 18.13
N GLU A 336 46.51 -12.59 16.88
CA GLU A 336 46.51 -11.17 16.52
C GLU A 336 45.11 -10.70 16.10
N HIS A 337 44.60 -9.66 16.76
CA HIS A 337 43.42 -8.94 16.30
C HIS A 337 43.79 -8.09 15.09
N LYS A 338 43.55 -8.59 13.87
CA LYS A 338 43.61 -7.76 12.67
C LYS A 338 42.40 -6.83 12.68
N GLU A 339 42.62 -5.56 12.99
CA GLU A 339 41.61 -4.52 12.77
C GLU A 339 41.29 -4.49 11.28
N LEU A 340 40.04 -4.79 10.94
CA LEU A 340 39.53 -4.66 9.59
C LEU A 340 38.87 -3.30 9.46
N ASP A 341 39.00 -2.70 8.28
CA ASP A 341 38.27 -1.48 7.93
C ASP A 341 36.77 -1.66 8.20
N GLU A 342 36.13 -0.62 8.75
CA GLU A 342 34.69 -0.65 9.05
C GLU A 342 33.86 -0.97 7.80
N GLU A 343 34.33 -0.47 6.65
CA GLU A 343 33.69 -0.65 5.35
C GLU A 343 34.69 -1.04 4.27
N GLN A 344 34.23 -1.94 3.41
CA GLN A 344 35.01 -2.62 2.40
C GLN A 344 34.32 -2.43 1.05
N PHE A 345 35.00 -1.84 0.06
CA PHE A 345 34.45 -1.47 -1.26
C PHE A 345 35.17 -2.21 -2.39
N VAL A 346 34.45 -2.57 -3.47
CA VAL A 346 35.12 -2.98 -4.72
C VAL A 346 35.82 -1.75 -5.32
N ASP A 347 36.98 -1.95 -5.94
CA ASP A 347 37.82 -0.91 -6.56
C ASP A 347 37.07 0.02 -7.53
N ASP A 348 36.04 -0.50 -8.20
CA ASP A 348 35.23 0.24 -9.17
C ASP A 348 34.13 1.10 -8.52
N LEU A 349 33.85 0.91 -7.24
CA LEU A 349 32.80 1.63 -6.50
C LEU A 349 33.36 2.92 -5.92
N PHE A 350 32.59 3.99 -6.05
CA PHE A 350 32.93 5.28 -5.45
C PHE A 350 32.62 5.26 -3.96
N ASN A 351 33.58 5.67 -3.13
CA ASN A 351 33.36 5.88 -1.71
C ASN A 351 32.82 7.30 -1.50
N PHE A 352 31.71 7.44 -0.77
CA PHE A 352 31.10 8.75 -0.53
C PHE A 352 31.94 9.70 0.33
N SER A 353 32.96 9.19 1.01
CA SER A 353 33.94 10.01 1.72
C SER A 353 35.02 10.61 0.81
N ASP A 354 35.17 10.09 -0.42
CA ASP A 354 36.15 10.59 -1.39
C ASP A 354 35.67 11.92 -2.01
N PRO A 355 36.59 12.77 -2.52
CA PRO A 355 36.21 14.00 -3.21
C PRO A 355 35.33 13.73 -4.43
N THR A 356 34.54 14.74 -4.82
CA THR A 356 33.62 14.63 -5.96
C THR A 356 34.37 14.29 -7.25
N ILE A 357 33.83 13.35 -8.02
CA ILE A 357 34.42 12.92 -9.30
C ILE A 357 34.38 14.09 -10.29
N GLU A 358 35.55 14.51 -10.77
CA GLU A 358 35.69 15.48 -11.85
C GLU A 358 36.08 14.75 -13.13
N PHE A 359 35.21 14.84 -14.14
CA PHE A 359 35.54 14.36 -15.48
C PHE A 359 36.23 15.50 -16.25
N PRO A 360 37.38 15.25 -16.90
CA PRO A 360 37.98 16.24 -17.79
C PRO A 360 36.95 16.63 -18.86
N LYS A 361 36.82 17.94 -19.12
CA LYS A 361 35.92 18.45 -20.16
C LYS A 361 36.41 17.94 -21.52
N GLU A 362 35.73 16.95 -22.08
CA GLU A 362 35.91 16.57 -23.48
C GLU A 362 35.40 17.72 -24.37
N GLU A 363 36.16 18.06 -25.42
CA GLU A 363 35.80 19.06 -26.42
C GLU A 363 34.45 18.69 -27.06
N GLU A 364 33.46 19.57 -26.90
CA GLU A 364 32.09 19.36 -27.36
C GLU A 364 32.00 19.31 -28.89
N THR A 365 32.03 18.11 -29.51
CA THR A 365 31.39 17.95 -30.82
C THR A 365 29.87 17.90 -30.62
N SER A 366 29.24 19.06 -30.72
CA SER A 366 27.81 19.26 -30.59
C SER A 366 27.01 18.54 -31.69
N VAL A 367 26.28 17.47 -31.35
CA VAL A 367 25.13 17.01 -32.14
C VAL A 367 23.87 17.49 -31.45
N ALA A 368 23.27 18.53 -32.01
CA ALA A 368 22.09 19.20 -31.48
C ALA A 368 20.83 18.32 -31.54
N VAL A 369 20.32 17.89 -30.38
CA VAL A 369 18.96 17.35 -30.25
C VAL A 369 18.01 18.49 -29.91
N LYS A 370 17.19 18.89 -30.90
CA LYS A 370 16.16 19.95 -30.78
C LYS A 370 15.14 19.62 -29.69
N LYS A 371 15.11 20.38 -28.60
CA LYS A 371 13.95 20.49 -27.69
C LYS A 371 12.98 21.53 -28.24
N HIS A 372 11.75 21.14 -28.51
CA HIS A 372 10.65 22.07 -28.81
C HIS A 372 10.31 22.89 -27.56
N GLN A 373 10.56 24.20 -27.61
CA GLN A 373 9.99 25.19 -26.70
C GLN A 373 8.59 25.55 -27.19
N SER A 374 7.55 25.31 -26.39
CA SER A 374 6.21 25.83 -26.62
C SER A 374 6.06 27.21 -25.96
N ASN A 375 5.62 28.19 -26.77
CA ASN A 375 5.39 29.57 -26.37
C ASN A 375 4.24 29.68 -25.35
N VAL A 376 4.53 30.21 -24.16
CA VAL A 376 3.54 30.60 -23.16
C VAL A 376 3.09 32.04 -23.44
N LYS A 377 1.82 32.23 -23.83
CA LYS A 377 1.19 33.56 -23.91
C LYS A 377 0.80 34.06 -22.52
N LYS A 378 1.06 35.35 -22.27
CA LYS A 378 0.79 36.10 -21.05
C LYS A 378 -0.72 36.23 -20.74
N GLN A 379 -0.99 36.11 -19.43
CA GLN A 379 -1.99 36.80 -18.59
C GLN A 379 -3.44 36.92 -19.06
N ALA A 380 -4.36 36.35 -18.26
CA ALA A 380 -5.74 36.82 -18.13
C ALA A 380 -6.05 37.16 -16.67
N LYS A 381 -6.59 38.37 -16.45
CA LYS A 381 -7.03 38.92 -15.15
C LYS A 381 -8.16 38.08 -14.57
N VAL A 382 -8.02 37.63 -13.32
CA VAL A 382 -9.01 36.80 -12.62
C VAL A 382 -9.98 37.69 -11.83
N LYS A 383 -11.26 37.70 -12.23
CA LYS A 383 -12.39 38.18 -11.41
C LYS A 383 -12.66 37.16 -10.28
N LYS A 384 -12.86 37.65 -9.05
CA LYS A 384 -13.22 36.85 -7.86
C LYS A 384 -14.63 36.27 -8.01
N TYR A 385 -14.78 34.96 -7.82
CA TYR A 385 -16.07 34.32 -7.57
C TYR A 385 -16.02 33.52 -6.25
N ASN A 386 -16.93 33.85 -5.32
CA ASN A 386 -17.05 33.32 -3.96
C ASN A 386 -17.80 31.98 -3.91
N ASN A 387 -17.24 30.89 -4.45
CA ASN A 387 -17.93 29.58 -4.47
C ASN A 387 -17.23 28.46 -3.69
N GLY A 388 -16.74 28.75 -2.47
CA GLY A 388 -16.14 27.77 -1.56
C GLY A 388 -17.06 27.23 -0.45
N PHE A 389 -18.33 27.62 -0.42
CA PHE A 389 -19.20 27.48 0.77
C PHE A 389 -20.01 26.18 0.90
N ASN A 390 -19.95 25.25 -0.06
CA ASN A 390 -20.97 24.20 -0.13
C ASN A 390 -20.66 22.94 0.70
N ALA A 391 -19.40 22.59 0.97
CA ALA A 391 -19.10 21.29 1.60
C ALA A 391 -19.47 21.21 3.10
N ILE A 392 -19.32 22.31 3.85
CA ILE A 392 -19.66 22.35 5.29
C ILE A 392 -21.18 22.58 5.51
N ARG A 393 -21.87 23.18 4.54
CA ARG A 393 -23.32 23.41 4.58
C ARG A 393 -24.16 22.13 4.59
N PHE A 394 -23.60 20.99 4.20
CA PHE A 394 -24.30 19.72 4.11
C PHE A 394 -24.10 18.77 5.31
N ALA A 395 -23.09 18.99 6.16
CA ALA A 395 -22.94 18.22 7.40
C ALA A 395 -23.82 18.79 8.53
N LEU A 396 -24.13 20.09 8.45
CA LEU A 396 -24.97 20.83 9.39
C LEU A 396 -26.45 20.82 9.01
N SER A 397 -26.78 20.31 7.84
CA SER A 397 -28.14 20.16 7.38
C SER A 397 -28.79 18.98 8.08
N PHE A 398 -29.53 19.28 9.14
CA PHE A 398 -30.61 18.44 9.66
C PHE A 398 -30.25 17.30 10.64
N THR A 399 -29.00 17.23 11.13
CA THR A 399 -28.69 16.35 12.28
C THR A 399 -28.99 17.00 13.61
N GLY A 400 -28.89 18.32 13.74
CA GLY A 400 -29.09 19.04 15.01
C GLY A 400 -30.46 18.81 15.63
N ASP A 401 -31.53 18.91 14.83
CA ASP A 401 -32.91 18.68 15.29
C ASP A 401 -33.14 17.26 15.85
N LYS A 402 -32.31 16.28 15.47
CA LYS A 402 -32.45 14.87 15.86
C LYS A 402 -31.35 14.35 16.79
N LEU A 403 -30.17 14.98 16.83
CA LEU A 403 -28.99 14.53 17.57
C LEU A 403 -28.51 15.51 18.65
N GLY A 404 -29.06 16.73 18.74
CA GLY A 404 -28.76 17.71 19.78
C GLY A 404 -27.90 18.89 19.33
N ASP A 405 -27.23 19.55 20.28
CA ASP A 405 -26.49 20.79 20.04
C ASP A 405 -25.26 20.57 19.16
N VAL A 406 -25.08 21.43 18.15
CA VAL A 406 -24.05 21.25 17.13
C VAL A 406 -22.87 22.20 17.32
N SER A 407 -21.68 21.61 17.45
CA SER A 407 -20.38 22.29 17.37
C SER A 407 -19.70 21.94 16.04
N CYS A 408 -19.07 22.92 15.38
CA CYS A 408 -18.36 22.72 14.12
C CYS A 408 -16.85 22.79 14.32
N LEU A 409 -16.10 21.84 13.79
CA LEU A 409 -14.64 21.94 13.68
C LEU A 409 -14.25 22.44 12.29
N VAL A 410 -13.56 23.59 12.26
CA VAL A 410 -12.98 24.21 11.07
C VAL A 410 -11.46 24.09 11.15
N VAL A 411 -10.88 23.39 10.18
CA VAL A 411 -9.43 23.16 10.07
C VAL A 411 -8.89 23.69 8.75
N GLY A 412 -7.67 24.22 8.74
CA GLY A 412 -6.97 24.61 7.51
C GLY A 412 -6.02 25.79 7.70
N GLU A 413 -5.76 26.51 6.62
CA GLU A 413 -4.98 27.75 6.59
C GLU A 413 -5.92 28.93 6.27
N LYS A 414 -5.85 30.03 7.04
CA LYS A 414 -6.66 31.25 6.81
C LYS A 414 -8.16 30.97 6.70
N CYS A 415 -8.71 30.25 7.68
CA CYS A 415 -10.09 29.78 7.73
C CYS A 415 -11.06 30.76 8.42
N GLN A 416 -10.58 31.89 8.94
CA GLN A 416 -11.37 32.89 9.65
C GLN A 416 -12.69 33.29 8.93
N THR A 417 -12.64 33.58 7.63
CA THR A 417 -13.83 33.98 6.85
C THR A 417 -14.90 32.88 6.78
N VAL A 418 -14.48 31.62 6.84
CA VAL A 418 -15.40 30.48 6.84
C VAL A 418 -15.99 30.26 8.23
N ALA A 419 -15.20 30.44 9.29
CA ALA A 419 -15.71 30.39 10.66
C ALA A 419 -16.80 31.45 10.89
N GLU A 420 -16.57 32.69 10.47
CA GLU A 420 -17.56 33.79 10.57
C GLU A 420 -18.86 33.49 9.82
N SER A 421 -18.77 32.84 8.67
CA SER A 421 -19.94 32.47 7.88
C SER A 421 -20.70 31.29 8.48
N LEU A 422 -20.01 30.37 9.16
CA LEU A 422 -20.66 29.29 9.92
C LEU A 422 -21.38 29.82 11.14
N CYS A 423 -20.86 30.86 11.80
CA CYS A 423 -21.54 31.51 12.92
C CYS A 423 -22.93 32.06 12.59
N LYS A 424 -23.14 32.49 11.34
CA LYS A 424 -24.43 33.00 10.84
C LYS A 424 -25.45 31.90 10.54
N THR A 425 -25.03 30.63 10.53
CA THR A 425 -25.89 29.50 10.18
C THR A 425 -26.76 29.08 11.38
N LYS A 426 -28.07 28.97 11.18
CA LYS A 426 -29.01 28.57 12.23
C LYS A 426 -28.75 27.13 12.68
N GLY A 427 -28.70 26.88 13.99
CA GLY A 427 -28.52 25.54 14.58
C GLY A 427 -27.07 25.20 14.97
N VAL A 428 -26.11 26.09 14.70
CA VAL A 428 -24.73 25.96 15.19
C VAL A 428 -24.56 26.73 16.49
N GLN A 429 -24.03 26.09 17.53
CA GLN A 429 -23.78 26.71 18.83
C GLN A 429 -22.36 27.24 18.95
N ASN A 430 -21.37 26.40 18.59
CA ASN A 430 -19.94 26.73 18.68
C ASN A 430 -19.23 26.40 17.36
N VAL A 431 -18.25 27.23 16.99
CA VAL A 431 -17.33 27.00 15.88
C VAL A 431 -15.92 26.93 16.44
N LEU A 432 -15.32 25.75 16.43
CA LEU A 432 -13.94 25.50 16.83
C LEU A 432 -13.04 25.76 15.64
N LEU A 433 -12.15 26.74 15.77
CA LEU A 433 -11.21 27.10 14.72
C LEU A 433 -9.80 26.61 15.08
N THR A 434 -9.23 25.76 14.23
CA THR A 434 -7.82 25.35 14.31
C THR A 434 -7.12 25.69 13.00
N GLU A 435 -6.16 26.61 13.07
CA GLU A 435 -5.36 27.03 11.91
C GLU A 435 -3.92 26.55 12.05
N HIS A 436 -3.38 25.94 11.00
CA HIS A 436 -1.98 25.53 10.94
C HIS A 436 -1.57 25.25 9.47
N GLU A 437 -0.34 25.61 9.08
CA GLU A 437 0.16 25.41 7.71
C GLU A 437 0.16 23.93 7.29
N ALA A 438 0.57 23.03 8.20
CA ALA A 438 0.54 21.57 7.97
C ALA A 438 -0.86 20.99 7.71
N LEU A 439 -1.96 21.73 7.95
CA LEU A 439 -3.31 21.30 7.61
C LEU A 439 -3.67 21.56 6.13
N ARG A 440 -2.72 22.09 5.34
CA ARG A 440 -2.82 22.22 3.89
C ARG A 440 -3.09 20.85 3.27
N GLY A 441 -4.10 20.77 2.41
CA GLY A 441 -4.49 19.53 1.74
C GLY A 441 -5.30 18.54 2.57
N PHE A 442 -5.59 18.87 3.84
CA PHE A 442 -6.52 18.11 4.68
C PHE A 442 -6.12 16.63 4.88
N LEU A 443 -4.84 16.36 5.16
CA LEU A 443 -4.34 15.01 5.36
C LEU A 443 -5.15 14.26 6.46
N PRO A 444 -5.70 13.07 6.17
CA PRO A 444 -6.56 12.36 7.12
C PRO A 444 -5.88 12.03 8.45
N GLU A 445 -4.57 11.84 8.47
CA GLU A 445 -3.74 11.65 9.66
C GLU A 445 -3.95 12.80 10.65
N LEU A 446 -3.64 14.02 10.19
CA LEU A 446 -3.63 15.23 11.00
C LEU A 446 -5.05 15.66 11.39
N VAL A 447 -5.99 15.58 10.45
CA VAL A 447 -7.38 15.95 10.73
C VAL A 447 -8.03 14.96 11.70
N SER A 448 -7.76 13.65 11.57
CA SER A 448 -8.28 12.65 12.52
C SER A 448 -7.77 12.87 13.95
N SER A 449 -6.49 13.26 14.12
CA SER A 449 -5.97 13.60 15.45
C SER A 449 -6.67 14.81 16.05
N LEU A 450 -6.94 15.85 15.27
CA LEU A 450 -7.66 17.03 15.75
C LEU A 450 -9.09 16.69 16.17
N VAL A 451 -9.80 15.86 15.41
CA VAL A 451 -11.16 15.39 15.77
C VAL A 451 -11.13 14.63 17.11
N LEU A 452 -10.14 13.78 17.32
CA LEU A 452 -9.97 13.05 18.57
C LEU A 452 -9.62 13.96 19.75
N LEU A 453 -8.78 14.98 19.53
CA LEU A 453 -8.47 15.98 20.55
C LEU A 453 -9.70 16.79 20.93
N CYS A 454 -10.51 17.23 19.97
CA CYS A 454 -11.80 17.88 20.23
C CYS A 454 -12.72 16.98 21.08
N HIS A 455 -12.82 15.70 20.71
CA HIS A 455 -13.64 14.75 21.45
C HIS A 455 -13.14 14.51 22.88
N LYS A 456 -11.82 14.40 23.08
CA LYS A 456 -11.21 14.29 24.42
C LYS A 456 -11.44 15.51 25.30
N GLN A 457 -11.46 16.71 24.73
CA GLN A 457 -11.63 17.96 25.49
C GLN A 457 -13.08 18.25 25.86
N MET A 458 -14.04 17.92 24.99
CA MET A 458 -15.43 18.38 25.14
C MET A 458 -16.48 17.26 25.22
N HIS A 459 -16.07 16.00 25.07
CA HIS A 459 -16.91 14.80 25.20
C HIS A 459 -18.17 14.86 24.32
N PHE A 460 -17.99 14.72 23.01
CA PHE A 460 -19.10 14.67 22.04
C PHE A 460 -19.76 13.28 21.99
N ASP A 461 -21.09 13.23 21.98
CA ASP A 461 -21.87 12.00 21.84
C ASP A 461 -21.86 11.45 20.41
N ALA A 462 -21.72 12.34 19.42
CA ALA A 462 -21.69 11.98 18.02
C ALA A 462 -20.68 12.83 17.22
N LEU A 463 -19.95 12.16 16.33
CA LEU A 463 -18.96 12.74 15.41
C LEU A 463 -19.43 12.54 13.98
N VAL A 464 -19.63 13.63 13.26
CA VAL A 464 -20.33 13.61 11.97
C VAL A 464 -19.57 14.37 10.90
N ALA A 465 -19.52 13.79 9.70
CA ALA A 465 -19.06 14.47 8.50
C ALA A 465 -19.98 14.17 7.30
N ALA A 466 -19.94 15.01 6.28
CA ALA A 466 -20.60 14.69 5.02
C ALA A 466 -19.91 13.49 4.33
N ALA A 467 -20.66 12.65 3.62
CA ALA A 467 -20.16 11.49 2.88
C ALA A 467 -19.41 11.86 1.58
N THR A 468 -18.60 12.91 1.63
CA THR A 468 -17.67 13.34 0.57
C THR A 468 -16.36 12.55 0.66
N SER A 469 -15.46 12.70 -0.31
CA SER A 469 -14.12 12.09 -0.25
C SER A 469 -13.36 12.48 1.03
N PHE A 470 -13.54 13.72 1.50
CA PHE A 470 -12.98 14.20 2.76
C PHE A 470 -13.55 13.42 3.96
N GLY A 471 -14.87 13.42 4.17
CA GLY A 471 -15.46 12.74 5.32
C GLY A 471 -15.27 11.23 5.31
N LYS A 472 -15.35 10.60 4.13
CA LYS A 472 -15.10 9.15 3.94
C LYS A 472 -13.65 8.76 4.23
N SER A 473 -12.69 9.68 4.09
CA SER A 473 -11.29 9.42 4.40
C SER A 473 -10.96 9.56 5.90
N ILE A 474 -11.69 10.40 6.65
CA ILE A 474 -11.37 10.73 8.04
C ILE A 474 -12.21 9.91 9.04
N MET A 475 -13.52 9.83 8.86
CA MET A 475 -14.43 9.26 9.87
C MET A 475 -14.15 7.77 10.20
N PRO A 476 -13.86 6.88 9.22
CA PRO A 476 -13.51 5.50 9.54
C PRO A 476 -12.24 5.39 10.39
N ARG A 477 -11.28 6.30 10.19
CA ARG A 477 -10.04 6.34 10.98
C ARG A 477 -10.30 6.81 12.41
N VAL A 478 -11.17 7.80 12.59
CA VAL A 478 -11.61 8.27 13.92
C VAL A 478 -12.33 7.15 14.65
N ALA A 479 -13.26 6.46 13.99
CA ALA A 479 -13.98 5.32 14.56
C ALA A 479 -13.03 4.20 15.00
N ALA A 480 -12.06 3.83 14.15
CA ALA A 480 -11.06 2.82 14.49
C ALA A 480 -10.18 3.20 15.68
N LYS A 481 -9.82 4.48 15.83
CA LYS A 481 -9.03 4.97 16.98
C LYS A 481 -9.82 5.06 18.28
N LEU A 482 -11.14 5.18 18.20
CA LEU A 482 -12.05 5.18 19.36
C LEU A 482 -12.57 3.77 19.69
N ASP A 483 -12.27 2.78 18.86
CA ASP A 483 -12.81 1.41 18.93
C ASP A 483 -14.35 1.36 18.92
N VAL A 484 -14.96 2.11 18.00
CA VAL A 484 -16.43 2.18 17.82
C VAL A 484 -16.86 1.93 16.37
N GLY A 485 -18.11 1.54 16.17
CA GLY A 485 -18.71 1.38 14.86
C GLY A 485 -18.87 2.70 14.09
N CYS A 486 -18.70 2.65 12.76
CA CYS A 486 -18.98 3.77 11.86
C CYS A 486 -20.16 3.48 10.94
N ALA A 487 -21.23 4.27 11.05
CA ALA A 487 -22.34 4.21 10.09
C ALA A 487 -22.02 5.13 8.89
N SER A 488 -21.75 4.52 7.73
CA SER A 488 -21.46 5.26 6.51
C SER A 488 -22.70 5.52 5.66
N GLU A 489 -22.73 6.69 5.01
CA GLU A 489 -23.80 7.13 4.10
C GLU A 489 -25.22 7.04 4.70
N VAL A 490 -25.40 7.55 5.92
CA VAL A 490 -26.72 7.62 6.54
C VAL A 490 -27.67 8.44 5.67
N LEU A 491 -28.82 7.86 5.33
CA LEU A 491 -29.93 8.46 4.56
C LEU A 491 -30.95 9.10 5.50
N GLU A 492 -31.21 8.45 6.63
CA GLU A 492 -32.23 8.87 7.58
C GLU A 492 -31.78 8.54 9.02
N ILE A 493 -32.11 9.44 9.95
CA ILE A 493 -31.96 9.22 11.39
C ILE A 493 -33.36 9.00 11.97
N LYS A 494 -33.65 7.79 12.44
CA LYS A 494 -34.95 7.45 13.06
C LYS A 494 -34.97 7.82 14.53
N THR A 495 -33.93 7.40 15.24
CA THR A 495 -33.66 7.78 16.64
C THR A 495 -32.18 8.11 16.77
N PRO A 496 -31.72 8.70 17.90
CA PRO A 496 -30.30 8.99 18.10
C PRO A 496 -29.38 7.77 17.99
N GLU A 497 -29.91 6.55 18.12
CA GLU A 497 -29.16 5.29 18.01
C GLU A 497 -29.46 4.49 16.74
N VAL A 498 -30.56 4.80 16.03
CA VAL A 498 -31.06 4.01 14.91
C VAL A 498 -30.99 4.80 13.61
N PHE A 499 -30.23 4.29 12.66
CA PHE A 499 -29.89 4.94 11.40
C PHE A 499 -30.29 4.07 10.20
N VAL A 500 -30.68 4.70 9.11
CA VAL A 500 -30.97 4.03 7.84
C VAL A 500 -29.84 4.35 6.87
N ARG A 501 -29.24 3.34 6.24
CA ARG A 501 -28.14 3.49 5.28
C ARG A 501 -28.30 2.56 4.08
N PRO A 502 -27.68 2.86 2.93
CA PRO A 502 -27.59 1.92 1.84
C PRO A 502 -26.52 0.86 2.13
N ILE A 503 -26.77 -0.35 1.64
CA ILE A 503 -25.84 -1.47 1.51
C ILE A 503 -25.85 -1.99 0.07
N TYR A 504 -24.84 -2.76 -0.32
CA TYR A 504 -24.72 -3.31 -1.68
C TYR A 504 -24.88 -2.24 -2.79
N ALA A 505 -24.14 -1.14 -2.67
CA ALA A 505 -24.20 -0.01 -3.61
C ALA A 505 -25.60 0.61 -3.78
N GLY A 506 -26.43 0.54 -2.73
CA GLY A 506 -27.78 1.10 -2.74
C GLY A 506 -28.87 0.12 -3.16
N ASN A 507 -28.54 -1.13 -3.49
CA ASN A 507 -29.56 -2.16 -3.79
C ASN A 507 -30.32 -2.63 -2.54
N GLY A 508 -29.72 -2.50 -1.36
CA GLY A 508 -30.39 -2.75 -0.08
C GLY A 508 -30.40 -1.50 0.78
N ILE A 509 -31.48 -1.30 1.53
CA ILE A 509 -31.57 -0.28 2.57
C ILE A 509 -31.61 -1.00 3.91
N ALA A 510 -30.61 -0.76 4.76
CA ALA A 510 -30.51 -1.36 6.08
C ALA A 510 -30.85 -0.33 7.15
N THR A 511 -31.72 -0.70 8.09
CA THR A 511 -31.89 0.02 9.36
C THR A 511 -30.98 -0.63 10.39
N LEU A 512 -30.05 0.13 10.97
CA LEU A 512 -29.08 -0.36 11.95
C LEU A 512 -29.16 0.45 13.24
N LYS A 513 -28.91 -0.22 14.37
CA LYS A 513 -28.76 0.40 15.68
C LYS A 513 -27.28 0.39 16.08
N LEU A 514 -26.68 1.56 16.33
CA LEU A 514 -25.34 1.65 16.90
C LEU A 514 -25.43 1.53 18.42
N LEU A 515 -24.66 0.61 19.00
CA LEU A 515 -24.65 0.36 20.46
C LEU A 515 -23.56 1.15 21.20
N ASP A 516 -22.51 1.56 20.49
CA ASP A 516 -21.34 2.22 21.09
C ASP A 516 -21.67 3.59 21.68
N PRO A 517 -21.01 4.04 22.76
CA PRO A 517 -21.34 5.30 23.42
C PRO A 517 -21.18 6.53 22.50
N VAL A 518 -20.19 6.51 21.61
CA VAL A 518 -19.92 7.60 20.66
C VAL A 518 -20.34 7.18 19.25
N LYS A 519 -21.23 7.95 18.62
CA LYS A 519 -21.73 7.62 17.27
C LYS A 519 -20.87 8.30 16.20
N VAL A 520 -20.16 7.52 15.38
CA VAL A 520 -19.37 8.06 14.27
C VAL A 520 -20.11 7.86 12.94
N LEU A 521 -20.47 8.95 12.27
CA LEU A 521 -21.38 8.92 11.12
C LEU A 521 -20.79 9.66 9.91
N THR A 522 -21.04 9.14 8.71
CA THR A 522 -21.01 9.96 7.49
C THR A 522 -22.42 10.12 6.92
N ILE A 523 -22.83 11.36 6.67
CA ILE A 523 -24.18 11.70 6.24
C ILE A 523 -24.24 11.85 4.74
N ARG A 524 -25.23 11.24 4.09
CA ARG A 524 -25.51 11.48 2.68
C ARG A 524 -26.23 12.82 2.54
N SER A 525 -25.47 13.84 2.17
CA SER A 525 -25.90 15.24 2.09
C SER A 525 -27.18 15.47 1.29
N THR A 526 -27.43 14.68 0.25
CA THR A 526 -28.60 14.82 -0.62
C THR A 526 -29.92 14.44 0.05
N CYS A 527 -29.88 13.66 1.13
CA CYS A 527 -31.09 13.20 1.83
C CYS A 527 -31.59 14.20 2.89
N PHE A 528 -30.84 15.28 3.16
CA PHE A 528 -31.15 16.22 4.23
C PHE A 528 -31.22 17.66 3.69
N LYS A 529 -32.18 18.43 4.20
CA LYS A 529 -32.43 19.81 3.73
C LYS A 529 -31.39 20.77 4.30
N PRO A 530 -30.69 21.59 3.48
CA PRO A 530 -29.70 22.55 3.96
C PRO A 530 -30.30 23.57 4.94
N PRO A 531 -29.56 23.97 6.00
CA PRO A 531 -30.06 24.92 6.99
C PRO A 531 -30.03 26.35 6.42
N PRO A 532 -30.88 27.26 6.92
CA PRO A 532 -30.81 28.68 6.57
C PRO A 532 -29.42 29.25 6.87
N THR A 533 -28.89 30.02 5.91
CA THR A 533 -27.54 30.60 5.98
C THR A 533 -27.46 31.88 6.81
N GLU A 534 -28.59 32.32 7.35
CA GLU A 534 -28.76 33.53 8.14
C GLU A 534 -29.60 33.22 9.38
N GLY A 535 -29.46 34.04 10.43
CA GLY A 535 -30.21 33.90 11.69
C GLY A 535 -29.56 33.04 12.78
N GLY A 536 -28.29 32.63 12.60
CA GLY A 536 -27.46 32.02 13.65
C GLY A 536 -26.60 33.04 14.41
N SER A 537 -26.20 32.70 15.63
CA SER A 537 -25.36 33.52 16.53
C SER A 537 -24.27 32.71 17.23
N ALA A 538 -23.67 31.74 16.53
CA ALA A 538 -22.68 30.83 17.13
C ALA A 538 -21.41 31.56 17.55
N LYS A 539 -20.72 31.06 18.60
CA LYS A 539 -19.45 31.63 19.07
C LYS A 539 -18.26 30.95 18.39
N ILE A 540 -17.27 31.73 17.95
CA ILE A 540 -15.98 31.19 17.51
C ILE A 540 -15.11 30.94 18.74
N LEU A 541 -14.66 29.71 18.92
CA LEU A 541 -13.76 29.28 19.99
C LEU A 541 -12.45 28.77 19.36
N SER A 542 -11.34 28.90 20.08
CA SER A 542 -10.08 28.27 19.68
C SER A 542 -10.22 26.76 19.77
N GLY A 543 -9.96 26.05 18.67
CA GLY A 543 -9.89 24.59 18.64
C GLY A 543 -8.56 24.07 19.22
N PRO A 544 -8.39 22.74 19.33
CA PRO A 544 -7.15 22.14 19.79
C PRO A 544 -6.01 22.49 18.84
N LYS A 545 -4.82 22.74 19.39
CA LYS A 545 -3.60 23.00 18.62
C LYS A 545 -3.03 21.70 18.07
N LEU A 546 -2.43 21.76 16.88
CA LEU A 546 -1.70 20.64 16.29
C LEU A 546 -0.30 20.59 16.89
N GLU A 547 -0.06 19.69 17.85
CA GLU A 547 1.24 19.59 18.55
C GLU A 547 2.31 18.85 17.72
N ASN A 548 1.92 17.86 16.91
CA ASN A 548 2.83 17.10 16.03
C ASN A 548 2.36 17.19 14.58
N SER A 549 3.13 17.90 13.75
CA SER A 549 2.92 18.01 12.29
C SER A 549 3.63 16.91 11.50
N SER A 550 4.45 16.07 12.15
CA SER A 550 5.18 14.98 11.50
C SER A 550 4.21 13.91 11.00
N CYS A 551 4.02 13.87 9.69
CA CYS A 551 3.19 12.90 8.99
C CYS A 551 4.08 12.07 8.06
N CYS A 552 3.80 10.76 7.93
CA CYS A 552 4.49 9.90 6.94
C CYS A 552 4.11 10.23 5.49
N SER A 553 3.15 11.14 5.30
CA SER A 553 2.64 11.62 4.02
C SER A 553 2.63 13.14 3.99
N GLU A 554 2.97 13.71 2.83
CA GLU A 554 2.98 15.14 2.58
C GLU A 554 2.00 15.48 1.45
N PHE A 555 1.29 16.60 1.59
CA PHE A 555 0.45 17.13 0.53
C PHE A 555 1.26 18.03 -0.40
N ILE A 556 1.46 17.59 -1.65
CA ILE A 556 2.27 18.31 -2.65
C ILE A 556 1.41 19.32 -3.44
N GLU A 557 0.47 18.83 -4.25
CA GLU A 557 -0.36 19.66 -5.14
C GLU A 557 -1.75 19.05 -5.33
N GLN A 558 -2.75 19.91 -5.57
CA GLN A 558 -4.07 19.51 -6.06
C GLN A 558 -4.45 20.35 -7.27
N GLN A 559 -4.55 19.71 -8.44
CA GLN A 559 -5.02 20.34 -9.67
C GLN A 559 -6.55 20.28 -9.73
N MET A 560 -7.21 21.43 -9.64
CA MET A 560 -8.67 21.53 -9.80
C MET A 560 -9.02 22.09 -11.18
N THR A 561 -9.92 21.40 -11.88
CA THR A 561 -10.49 21.93 -13.13
C THR A 561 -11.48 23.06 -12.79
N LYS A 562 -11.19 24.30 -13.21
CA LYS A 562 -12.15 25.41 -13.05
C LYS A 562 -13.21 25.30 -14.15
N SER A 563 -14.46 25.09 -13.77
CA SER A 563 -15.61 25.19 -14.66
C SER A 563 -16.49 26.38 -14.25
N GLU A 564 -17.00 27.12 -15.22
CA GLU A 564 -18.05 28.14 -14.99
C GLU A 564 -19.42 27.50 -14.67
N ARG A 565 -19.55 26.19 -14.90
CA ARG A 565 -20.78 25.41 -14.72
C ARG A 565 -21.03 25.03 -13.26
N PRO A 566 -22.30 24.78 -12.86
CA PRO A 566 -22.64 24.31 -11.53
C PRO A 566 -21.90 23.02 -11.14
N GLN A 567 -21.58 22.86 -9.86
CA GLN A 567 -20.97 21.63 -9.36
C GLN A 567 -21.98 20.48 -9.34
N LEU A 568 -21.54 19.30 -9.80
CA LEU A 568 -22.36 18.09 -9.90
C LEU A 568 -23.14 17.73 -8.62
N THR A 569 -22.53 17.89 -7.46
CA THR A 569 -23.12 17.49 -6.16
C THR A 569 -24.25 18.41 -5.68
N SER A 570 -24.36 19.63 -6.24
CA SER A 570 -25.35 20.63 -5.82
C SER A 570 -26.25 21.11 -6.96
N ALA A 571 -26.12 20.53 -8.16
CA ALA A 571 -26.87 20.98 -9.32
C ALA A 571 -28.32 20.48 -9.28
N LYS A 572 -29.28 21.34 -9.64
CA LYS A 572 -30.69 20.97 -9.79
C LYS A 572 -30.95 20.12 -11.03
N VAL A 573 -30.17 20.35 -12.09
CA VAL A 573 -30.21 19.58 -13.33
C VAL A 573 -28.81 19.03 -13.60
N VAL A 574 -28.72 17.73 -13.90
CA VAL A 574 -27.47 17.07 -14.30
C VAL A 574 -27.68 16.37 -15.63
N ILE A 575 -26.78 16.65 -16.59
CA ILE A 575 -26.72 15.96 -17.87
C ILE A 575 -25.46 15.11 -17.86
N SER A 576 -25.63 13.80 -18.01
CA SER A 576 -24.55 12.84 -17.84
C SER A 576 -24.26 12.08 -19.12
N GLY A 577 -23.00 12.08 -19.53
CA GLY A 577 -22.52 11.44 -20.76
C GLY A 577 -21.96 10.04 -20.53
N GLY A 578 -22.40 9.10 -21.37
CA GLY A 578 -21.89 7.73 -21.39
C GLY A 578 -20.82 7.47 -22.43
N ARG A 579 -20.33 6.23 -22.44
CA ARG A 579 -19.42 5.75 -23.51
C ARG A 579 -20.07 5.83 -24.90
N GLY A 580 -21.40 5.88 -24.99
CA GLY A 580 -22.13 6.06 -26.25
C GLY A 580 -21.71 7.31 -27.04
N LEU A 581 -21.11 8.32 -26.39
CA LEU A 581 -20.58 9.52 -27.05
C LEU A 581 -19.35 9.26 -27.93
N LYS A 582 -18.68 8.10 -27.82
CA LYS A 582 -17.52 7.65 -28.62
C LYS A 582 -16.23 8.49 -28.52
N SER A 583 -16.28 9.79 -28.21
CA SER A 583 -15.11 10.66 -28.07
C SER A 583 -15.36 11.78 -27.05
N GLY A 584 -14.27 12.42 -26.59
CA GLY A 584 -14.34 13.62 -25.75
C GLY A 584 -14.81 14.87 -26.51
N GLU A 585 -14.58 14.94 -27.83
CA GLU A 585 -15.07 16.07 -28.67
C GLU A 585 -16.59 16.13 -28.70
N ASN A 586 -17.24 14.96 -28.70
CA ASN A 586 -18.70 14.85 -28.70
C ASN A 586 -19.35 15.27 -27.37
N PHE A 587 -18.57 15.41 -26.28
CA PHE A 587 -19.09 16.02 -25.04
C PHE A 587 -19.50 17.48 -25.24
N LYS A 588 -19.06 18.14 -26.31
CA LYS A 588 -19.54 19.47 -26.69
C LYS A 588 -21.06 19.54 -26.82
N LEU A 589 -21.70 18.49 -27.35
CA LEU A 589 -23.16 18.41 -27.42
C LEU A 589 -23.82 18.47 -26.05
N LEU A 590 -23.20 17.84 -25.04
CA LEU A 590 -23.70 17.90 -23.67
C LEU A 590 -23.42 19.25 -23.02
N TYR A 591 -22.30 19.88 -23.33
CA TYR A 591 -22.01 21.24 -22.87
C TYR A 591 -23.03 22.24 -23.41
N ASP A 592 -23.35 22.18 -24.71
CA ASP A 592 -24.32 23.06 -25.34
C ASP A 592 -25.74 22.86 -24.75
N LEU A 593 -26.15 21.61 -24.51
CA LEU A 593 -27.41 21.31 -23.82
C LEU A 593 -27.41 21.78 -22.36
N ALA A 594 -26.30 21.61 -21.66
CA ALA A 594 -26.16 22.03 -20.26
C ALA A 594 -26.21 23.54 -20.09
N ASP A 595 -25.62 24.28 -21.02
CA ASP A 595 -25.60 25.74 -20.98
C ASP A 595 -27.02 26.31 -21.17
N ARG A 596 -27.88 25.64 -21.96
CA ARG A 596 -29.31 26.03 -22.09
C ARG A 596 -30.14 25.69 -20.86
N LEU A 597 -29.86 24.57 -20.20
CA LEU A 597 -30.62 24.10 -19.04
C LEU A 597 -30.06 24.59 -17.70
N GLY A 598 -28.97 25.36 -17.71
CA GLY A 598 -28.23 25.71 -16.48
C GLY A 598 -27.77 24.48 -15.70
N ALA A 599 -27.45 23.39 -16.39
CA ALA A 599 -27.18 22.08 -15.81
C ALA A 599 -25.68 21.87 -15.52
N ALA A 600 -25.39 20.98 -14.57
CA ALA A 600 -24.05 20.43 -14.42
C ALA A 600 -23.84 19.28 -15.41
N VAL A 601 -22.61 19.10 -15.88
CA VAL A 601 -22.25 17.98 -16.76
C VAL A 601 -21.54 16.89 -15.98
N GLY A 602 -22.05 15.67 -16.10
CA GLY A 602 -21.50 14.46 -15.51
C GLY A 602 -21.09 13.45 -16.56
N ALA A 603 -20.48 12.36 -16.12
CA ALA A 603 -20.09 11.27 -16.98
C ALA A 603 -20.12 9.92 -16.26
N SER A 604 -20.35 8.86 -17.05
CA SER A 604 -20.15 7.49 -16.56
C SER A 604 -18.66 7.16 -16.42
N ARG A 605 -18.31 6.26 -15.50
CA ARG A 605 -16.93 5.75 -15.37
C ARG A 605 -16.38 5.22 -16.69
N ALA A 606 -17.22 4.59 -17.52
CA ALA A 606 -16.79 4.07 -18.82
C ALA A 606 -16.33 5.17 -19.80
N ALA A 607 -16.88 6.39 -19.70
CA ALA A 607 -16.45 7.54 -20.49
C ALA A 607 -15.15 8.16 -19.93
N VAL A 608 -15.02 8.19 -18.60
CA VAL A 608 -13.83 8.69 -17.90
C VAL A 608 -12.63 7.76 -18.12
N ASP A 609 -12.79 6.46 -17.92
CA ASP A 609 -11.75 5.43 -18.16
C ASP A 609 -11.32 5.38 -19.65
N ALA A 610 -12.19 5.85 -20.56
CA ALA A 610 -11.89 6.00 -21.99
C ALA A 610 -11.21 7.33 -22.36
N GLY A 611 -11.02 8.24 -21.38
CA GLY A 611 -10.38 9.53 -21.58
C GLY A 611 -11.27 10.59 -22.24
N TYR A 612 -12.60 10.43 -22.24
CA TYR A 612 -13.51 11.40 -22.87
C TYR A 612 -13.72 12.66 -22.02
N CYS A 613 -13.56 12.54 -20.71
CA CYS A 613 -13.75 13.63 -19.75
C CYS A 613 -12.95 13.36 -18.47
N ASN A 614 -12.80 14.39 -17.63
CA ASN A 614 -12.01 14.32 -16.40
C ASN A 614 -12.71 13.48 -15.32
N ASN A 615 -11.92 12.87 -14.43
CA ASN A 615 -12.40 12.11 -13.27
C ASN A 615 -13.37 12.89 -12.37
N ASP A 616 -13.23 14.21 -12.30
CA ASP A 616 -14.11 15.09 -11.53
C ASP A 616 -15.57 15.06 -11.99
N MET A 617 -15.82 14.68 -13.24
CA MET A 617 -17.15 14.60 -13.82
C MET A 617 -17.82 13.25 -13.57
N GLN A 618 -17.09 12.28 -13.01
CA GLN A 618 -17.59 10.93 -12.83
C GLN A 618 -18.76 10.88 -11.83
N VAL A 619 -19.89 10.34 -12.28
CA VAL A 619 -21.05 10.00 -11.43
C VAL A 619 -21.10 8.49 -11.22
N GLY A 620 -21.29 8.06 -9.97
CA GLY A 620 -21.41 6.65 -9.59
C GLY A 620 -20.78 6.33 -8.23
N GLN A 621 -20.80 5.05 -7.86
CA GLN A 621 -20.27 4.49 -6.60
C GLN A 621 -18.81 4.89 -6.31
N THR A 622 -17.99 4.98 -7.36
CA THR A 622 -16.57 5.36 -7.28
C THR A 622 -16.33 6.82 -7.68
N GLY A 623 -17.39 7.54 -8.02
CA GLY A 623 -17.38 8.96 -8.37
C GLY A 623 -18.22 9.78 -7.41
N LYS A 624 -18.82 10.86 -7.91
CA LYS A 624 -19.76 11.70 -7.16
C LYS A 624 -21.14 11.05 -7.13
N ILE A 625 -21.77 11.14 -5.97
CA ILE A 625 -23.18 10.82 -5.77
C ILE A 625 -23.96 12.11 -5.95
N VAL A 626 -24.99 12.09 -6.80
CA VAL A 626 -25.83 13.23 -7.14
C VAL A 626 -27.30 12.87 -6.94
N ALA A 627 -28.13 13.87 -6.66
CA ALA A 627 -29.58 13.72 -6.53
C ALA A 627 -30.28 15.00 -7.04
N PRO A 628 -30.15 15.33 -8.34
CA PRO A 628 -30.83 16.48 -8.93
C PRO A 628 -32.35 16.31 -8.99
N ASP A 629 -33.04 17.42 -9.27
CA ASP A 629 -34.46 17.41 -9.63
C ASP A 629 -34.65 16.73 -11.00
N LEU A 630 -33.72 16.94 -11.94
CA LEU A 630 -33.71 16.29 -13.25
C LEU A 630 -32.33 15.73 -13.60
N TYR A 631 -32.27 14.43 -13.90
CA TYR A 631 -31.08 13.75 -14.40
C TYR A 631 -31.30 13.26 -15.83
N ILE A 632 -30.51 13.74 -16.78
CA ILE A 632 -30.56 13.33 -18.18
C ILE A 632 -29.36 12.43 -18.49
N ALA A 633 -29.59 11.14 -18.68
CA ALA A 633 -28.59 10.15 -19.03
C ALA A 633 -28.49 9.99 -20.55
N VAL A 634 -27.39 10.45 -21.15
CA VAL A 634 -27.19 10.42 -22.62
C VAL A 634 -26.15 9.37 -23.00
N GLY A 635 -26.58 8.33 -23.72
CA GLY A 635 -25.70 7.25 -24.18
C GLY A 635 -25.10 6.41 -23.03
N ILE A 636 -25.81 6.33 -21.91
CA ILE A 636 -25.42 5.58 -20.71
C ILE A 636 -26.19 4.26 -20.67
N SER A 637 -25.49 3.14 -20.52
CA SER A 637 -26.11 1.82 -20.49
C SER A 637 -26.79 1.47 -19.15
N GLY A 638 -26.51 2.18 -18.06
CA GLY A 638 -27.09 1.89 -16.74
C GLY A 638 -26.34 0.82 -15.94
N ALA A 639 -25.00 0.80 -15.98
CA ALA A 639 -24.22 -0.07 -15.10
C ALA A 639 -24.52 0.21 -13.62
N ILE A 640 -24.59 -0.82 -12.79
CA ILE A 640 -24.95 -0.74 -11.35
C ILE A 640 -24.12 0.32 -10.62
N GLN A 641 -22.83 0.43 -10.94
CA GLN A 641 -21.95 1.41 -10.30
C GLN A 641 -22.33 2.84 -10.66
N HIS A 642 -22.86 3.10 -11.85
CA HIS A 642 -23.33 4.44 -12.22
C HIS A 642 -24.69 4.74 -11.58
N LEU A 643 -25.63 3.78 -11.66
CA LEU A 643 -26.96 3.90 -11.06
C LEU A 643 -26.88 4.22 -9.57
N ALA A 644 -25.98 3.57 -8.83
CA ALA A 644 -25.73 3.85 -7.41
C ALA A 644 -25.46 5.34 -7.10
N GLY A 645 -24.93 6.09 -8.06
CA GLY A 645 -24.62 7.52 -7.90
C GLY A 645 -25.72 8.48 -8.36
N MET A 646 -26.77 8.02 -9.05
CA MET A 646 -27.82 8.89 -9.58
C MET A 646 -29.26 8.43 -9.30
N LYS A 647 -29.45 7.23 -8.75
CA LYS A 647 -30.77 6.63 -8.51
C LYS A 647 -31.71 7.43 -7.59
N ASP A 648 -31.17 8.37 -6.82
CA ASP A 648 -31.94 9.22 -5.91
C ASP A 648 -32.35 10.55 -6.58
N SER A 649 -32.18 10.67 -7.90
CA SER A 649 -32.71 11.81 -8.67
C SER A 649 -34.23 11.75 -8.70
N LYS A 650 -34.90 12.92 -8.68
CA LYS A 650 -36.38 12.94 -8.67
C LYS A 650 -36.98 12.52 -10.01
N VAL A 651 -36.37 12.94 -11.12
CA VAL A 651 -36.75 12.55 -12.47
C VAL A 651 -35.50 12.11 -13.22
N ILE A 652 -35.53 10.91 -13.79
CA ILE A 652 -34.47 10.32 -14.61
C ILE A 652 -34.98 10.19 -16.04
N ALA A 653 -34.42 10.99 -16.95
CA ALA A 653 -34.63 10.86 -18.38
C ALA A 653 -33.42 10.16 -19.02
N ALA A 654 -33.65 9.21 -19.92
CA ALA A 654 -32.58 8.46 -20.59
C ALA A 654 -32.73 8.51 -22.11
N ILE A 655 -31.63 8.78 -22.81
CA ILE A 655 -31.54 8.72 -24.27
C ILE A 655 -30.53 7.63 -24.63
N ASN A 656 -30.98 6.57 -25.27
CA ASN A 656 -30.10 5.49 -25.71
C ASN A 656 -30.61 4.87 -27.02
N LYS A 657 -29.68 4.44 -27.88
CA LYS A 657 -30.00 3.78 -29.14
C LYS A 657 -30.43 2.33 -28.95
N ASP A 658 -29.93 1.70 -27.88
CA ASP A 658 -30.22 0.31 -27.55
C ASP A 658 -31.50 0.23 -26.69
N PRO A 659 -32.61 -0.31 -27.20
CA PRO A 659 -33.87 -0.42 -26.44
C PRO A 659 -33.75 -1.33 -25.21
N ASP A 660 -32.77 -2.25 -25.19
CA ASP A 660 -32.55 -3.20 -24.09
C ASP A 660 -31.57 -2.66 -23.04
N ALA A 661 -31.18 -1.38 -23.13
CA ALA A 661 -30.23 -0.77 -22.20
C ALA A 661 -30.77 -0.78 -20.75
N PRO A 662 -30.02 -1.33 -19.76
CA PRO A 662 -30.44 -1.39 -18.35
C PRO A 662 -30.85 -0.05 -17.73
N ILE A 663 -30.39 1.09 -18.28
CA ILE A 663 -30.81 2.43 -17.83
C ILE A 663 -32.32 2.62 -17.90
N PHE A 664 -33.01 2.01 -18.88
CA PHE A 664 -34.44 2.13 -19.06
C PHE A 664 -35.26 1.43 -17.96
N GLN A 665 -34.65 0.53 -17.19
CA GLN A 665 -35.30 -0.09 -16.03
C GLN A 665 -35.45 0.87 -14.84
N VAL A 666 -34.68 1.97 -14.83
CA VAL A 666 -34.64 2.95 -13.72
C VAL A 666 -35.06 4.35 -14.19
N ALA A 667 -35.17 4.58 -15.50
CA ALA A 667 -35.57 5.88 -16.04
C ALA A 667 -37.09 6.07 -15.99
N ASP A 668 -37.54 7.25 -15.56
CA ASP A 668 -38.94 7.66 -15.62
C ASP A 668 -39.37 7.97 -17.07
N TYR A 669 -38.43 8.49 -17.87
CA TYR A 669 -38.63 8.77 -19.30
C TYR A 669 -37.50 8.18 -20.13
N GLY A 670 -37.84 7.32 -21.09
CA GLY A 670 -36.88 6.70 -22.00
C GLY A 670 -37.13 7.08 -23.46
N LEU A 671 -36.11 7.58 -24.14
CA LEU A 671 -36.13 7.81 -25.59
C LEU A 671 -35.17 6.83 -26.28
N VAL A 672 -35.74 5.92 -27.07
CA VAL A 672 -34.97 5.00 -27.93
C VAL A 672 -34.63 5.72 -29.23
N ALA A 673 -33.49 6.40 -29.26
CA ALA A 673 -33.04 7.18 -30.41
C ALA A 673 -31.51 7.31 -30.46
N ASP A 674 -30.97 7.68 -31.62
CA ASP A 674 -29.56 8.03 -31.72
C ASP A 674 -29.31 9.39 -31.03
N LEU A 675 -28.37 9.41 -30.09
CA LEU A 675 -28.07 10.62 -29.31
C LEU A 675 -27.57 11.78 -30.18
N PHE A 676 -26.95 11.48 -31.34
CA PHE A 676 -26.43 12.48 -32.26
C PHE A 676 -27.53 13.19 -33.06
N GLU A 677 -28.75 12.66 -33.07
CA GLU A 677 -29.92 13.27 -33.69
C GLU A 677 -30.82 13.89 -32.61
N ALA A 678 -31.13 13.11 -31.57
CA ALA A 678 -32.06 13.50 -30.52
C ALA A 678 -31.56 14.69 -29.67
N VAL A 679 -30.26 14.74 -29.31
CA VAL A 679 -29.73 15.83 -28.48
C VAL A 679 -29.75 17.17 -29.23
N PRO A 680 -29.24 17.28 -30.48
CA PRO A 680 -29.38 18.50 -31.26
C PRO A 680 -30.84 18.94 -31.48
N GLU A 681 -31.75 18.00 -31.76
CA GLU A 681 -33.17 18.33 -31.92
C GLU A 681 -33.75 18.89 -30.61
N MET A 682 -33.41 18.30 -29.47
CA MET A 682 -33.79 18.80 -28.15
C MET A 682 -33.23 20.21 -27.89
N ILE A 683 -31.96 20.45 -28.23
CA ILE A 683 -31.33 21.78 -28.14
C ILE A 683 -32.09 22.81 -28.99
N SER A 684 -32.49 22.45 -30.21
CA SER A 684 -33.27 23.35 -31.08
C SER A 684 -34.66 23.67 -30.52
N LYS A 685 -35.33 22.69 -29.91
CA LYS A 685 -36.68 22.85 -29.36
C LYS A 685 -36.68 23.61 -28.03
N LEU A 686 -35.62 23.47 -27.23
CA LEU A 686 -35.35 24.27 -26.04
C LEU A 686 -34.95 25.72 -26.39
N GLY A 687 -34.78 26.03 -27.68
CA GLY A 687 -34.55 27.37 -28.22
C GLY A 687 -35.81 28.09 -28.66
N LYS A 688 -36.69 28.40 -27.70
CA LYS A 688 -37.62 29.52 -27.76
C LYS A 688 -37.74 30.13 -26.37
#